data_AF-A0AAU0UWI8-F1
#
_entry.id   AF-A0AAU0UWI8-F1
#
_cell.length_a   1.000
_cell.length_b   1.000
_cell.length_c   1.000
_cell.angle_alpha   90.00
_cell.angle_beta   90.00
_cell.angle_gamma   90.00
#
_symmetry.space_group_name_H-M   'P 1'
#
loop_
_entity.id
_entity.type
_entity.pdbx_description
1 polymer ?
#
loop_
_entity_poly.entity_id
_entity_poly.type
_entity_poly.pdbx_seq_one_letter_code
_entity_poly.pdbx_strand_id
1 'polypeptide(L)'
;MPLLEPDPEALRPGTAREPAPDRVTDRSAGGTPEPLRGELTALLGADKVLWKISDLVRYASDASPYRFLPRVVLVPENLDDVSAILSYAHGKGRDVVFRAAGTSLNGQAQGEDILVDVRRHWTGVEVLDEGARARIGPGTTVMRANITLARYGRLLGPDPASAIACTVGGVVANNASGMTAGTTRNSYRTLASLTFVLPSGTVVDTADPAADEELARAEPELCAGLMELKAEIGADEELTARIRAKYTIKNTNGYRLDAFLDGATPVEILRGLMVGSEGTFGFISEVVFDTLPLDRRISSALLFFPSLTAAAAAVPRFNEAGAIAVELMDGNTLRASVSVPGVPADWAALPRTTTALLVEFRAADEAGQEAFERAADAVVAGLDLVVPALSVTNAFTRDAGTIAGYWKARKAFVTAVGGSRPSGTTLITEDFAVPPARLAEACEALLELQSRHGFDAAVAGHAAHGNLHFLLAFDAAKPADVERYDAFMQEFCALVVDRFDGSLKAEHATGRNIAPFLEREWGPRATELMWRTKQVIDPAGVLAPRIVLDRDPRAHLRGLKTIPKVEAVADPCIECGFCEPTCPSEDLTTTPRQRIVLRREMMRQEDGSPVEAGLLDAYGYDAVDTCAGDSTCKLACPVGIDTGAMMKGFRHRRHTPREERIAALTAKNFRVVEASARLAVAVADAVGDRVGDGPLGAVTRLARKAVRPDLVPEWLPQIPGAAAGRLPRTDRVGASAVYYPACVNRIFAGPDGRPGLSLAEAVVAVSGRAGKPVWIPKDVAGTCCATIWHSKGYDAGNRIMANRIVEAAWGWTAGGQLPLVVDASSCTLGIAEEVVPYLSEDNRALHRELTVVDSLVWAAEELLPELTVFRTVGSAVVHPTCSMEHLGDVGQLRALAEACADEVVVPDDAGCCAFAGDRGMLHKELTDSATAKEAAEVGLRAYDAHLSANRMCEIGMERATGKPYRSALIELEHATRPTVR
;
A
#
# COMPACT_ATOMS: atom_id res chain seq x y z
N MET A 1 8.95 -22.74 28.88
CA MET A 1 7.97 -21.73 28.47
C MET A 1 8.01 -20.60 29.49
N PRO A 2 7.95 -19.33 29.08
CA PRO A 2 7.79 -18.18 29.96
C PRO A 2 6.58 -18.37 30.88
N LEU A 3 6.64 -17.81 32.09
CA LEU A 3 5.61 -18.00 33.12
C LEU A 3 4.24 -17.39 32.76
N LEU A 4 4.14 -16.60 31.69
CA LEU A 4 2.98 -15.76 31.33
C LEU A 4 2.69 -15.70 29.82
N GLU A 5 3.02 -16.75 29.04
CA GLU A 5 2.68 -16.76 27.61
C GLU A 5 1.16 -16.55 27.39
N PRO A 6 0.76 -15.70 26.42
CA PRO A 6 -0.65 -15.46 26.17
C PRO A 6 -1.31 -16.71 25.60
N ASP A 7 -2.56 -16.96 25.97
CA ASP A 7 -3.34 -18.10 25.46
C ASP A 7 -3.64 -17.91 23.96
N PRO A 8 -3.11 -18.76 23.06
CA PRO A 8 -3.41 -18.67 21.62
C PRO A 8 -4.89 -18.92 21.33
N GLU A 9 -5.59 -19.66 22.20
CA GLU A 9 -7.03 -19.92 22.05
C GLU A 9 -7.87 -18.63 22.16
N ALA A 10 -7.37 -17.59 22.83
CA ALA A 10 -8.03 -16.29 22.89
C ALA A 10 -8.17 -15.61 21.51
N LEU A 11 -7.42 -16.10 20.51
CA LEU A 11 -7.49 -15.64 19.12
C LEU A 11 -8.39 -16.51 18.24
N ARG A 12 -8.87 -17.66 18.73
CA ARG A 12 -9.77 -18.53 17.97
C ARG A 12 -11.06 -17.79 17.62
N PRO A 13 -11.54 -17.86 16.37
CA PRO A 13 -12.85 -17.31 16.01
C PRO A 13 -13.97 -17.94 16.84
N GLY A 14 -14.92 -17.13 17.34
CA GLY A 14 -15.89 -17.53 18.36
C GLY A 14 -17.23 -18.08 17.86
N THR A 15 -17.35 -18.49 16.60
CA THR A 15 -18.61 -18.97 16.00
C THR A 15 -18.46 -20.39 15.49
N ALA A 16 -19.45 -21.26 15.75
CA ALA A 16 -19.51 -22.59 15.13
C ALA A 16 -19.57 -22.46 13.60
N ARG A 17 -18.74 -23.23 12.89
CA ARG A 17 -18.51 -23.10 11.45
C ARG A 17 -18.82 -24.40 10.72
N GLU A 18 -19.50 -24.28 9.59
CA GLU A 18 -19.46 -25.33 8.58
C GLU A 18 -18.20 -25.14 7.72
N PRO A 19 -17.43 -26.22 7.45
CA PRO A 19 -16.23 -26.11 6.65
C PRO A 19 -16.54 -25.64 5.24
N ALA A 20 -15.79 -24.66 4.76
CA ALA A 20 -15.92 -24.19 3.40
C ALA A 20 -15.43 -25.25 2.39
N PRO A 21 -15.99 -25.28 1.17
CA PRO A 21 -15.57 -26.22 0.12
C PRO A 21 -14.12 -26.00 -0.33
N ASP A 22 -13.59 -24.78 -0.23
CA ASP A 22 -12.25 -24.37 -0.63
C ASP A 22 -11.24 -24.30 0.53
N ARG A 23 -11.57 -24.88 1.70
CA ARG A 23 -10.68 -24.92 2.86
C ARG A 23 -9.37 -25.66 2.55
N VAL A 24 -8.27 -25.26 3.17
CA VAL A 24 -7.05 -26.07 3.13
C VAL A 24 -7.29 -27.39 3.84
N THR A 25 -6.85 -28.48 3.21
CA THR A 25 -6.99 -29.82 3.79
C THR A 25 -5.96 -30.09 4.89
N ASP A 26 -6.33 -30.91 5.87
CA ASP A 26 -5.46 -31.30 6.99
C ASP A 26 -4.13 -31.92 6.56
N ARG A 27 -4.07 -32.50 5.35
CA ARG A 27 -2.83 -33.02 4.78
C ARG A 27 -1.74 -31.96 4.60
N SER A 28 -2.13 -30.69 4.52
CA SER A 28 -1.22 -29.56 4.35
C SER A 28 -0.89 -28.86 5.67
N ALA A 29 -1.44 -29.32 6.81
CA ALA A 29 -1.23 -28.68 8.11
C ALA A 29 0.25 -28.62 8.52
N GLY A 30 1.04 -29.61 8.11
CA GLY A 30 2.50 -29.63 8.31
C GLY A 30 3.29 -28.68 7.41
N GLY A 31 2.65 -27.96 6.49
CA GLY A 31 3.30 -27.11 5.50
C GLY A 31 3.87 -27.87 4.30
N THR A 32 4.97 -27.37 3.74
CA THR A 32 5.67 -27.99 2.61
C THR A 32 6.21 -29.39 2.97
N PRO A 33 5.98 -30.43 2.15
CA PRO A 33 6.49 -31.78 2.41
C PRO A 33 8.03 -31.92 2.38
N GLU A 34 8.56 -32.89 3.13
CA GLU A 34 9.99 -33.18 3.35
C GLU A 34 10.68 -34.10 2.31
N PRO A 35 10.41 -33.98 1.00
CA PRO A 35 11.61 -33.85 0.16
C PRO A 35 11.78 -32.44 -0.40
N LEU A 36 10.67 -31.81 -0.77
CA LEU A 36 10.66 -30.52 -1.44
C LEU A 36 11.29 -29.43 -0.57
N ARG A 37 10.90 -29.38 0.71
CA ARG A 37 11.44 -28.39 1.66
C ARG A 37 12.96 -28.54 1.80
N GLY A 38 13.45 -29.75 2.03
CA GLY A 38 14.88 -30.03 2.20
C GLY A 38 15.70 -29.70 0.97
N GLU A 39 15.23 -30.07 -0.22
CA GLU A 39 15.90 -29.78 -1.49
C GLU A 39 16.00 -28.26 -1.76
N LEU A 40 14.91 -27.52 -1.62
CA LEU A 40 14.91 -26.07 -1.83
C LEU A 40 15.69 -25.32 -0.76
N THR A 41 15.67 -25.79 0.49
CA THR A 41 16.48 -25.22 1.58
C THR A 41 17.97 -25.42 1.31
N ALA A 42 18.37 -26.57 0.77
CA ALA A 42 19.76 -26.81 0.37
C ALA A 42 20.16 -25.95 -0.85
N LEU A 43 19.21 -25.66 -1.74
CA LEU A 43 19.44 -24.86 -2.95
C LEU A 43 19.61 -23.36 -2.65
N LEU A 44 18.74 -22.80 -1.81
CA LEU A 44 18.61 -21.34 -1.62
C LEU A 44 18.98 -20.85 -0.22
N GLY A 45 19.03 -21.75 0.76
CA GLY A 45 19.10 -21.41 2.18
C GLY A 45 17.74 -21.29 2.85
N ALA A 46 17.71 -21.47 4.17
CA ALA A 46 16.46 -21.58 4.95
C ALA A 46 15.65 -20.27 4.98
N ASP A 47 16.31 -19.12 4.95
CA ASP A 47 15.66 -17.80 5.06
C ASP A 47 14.89 -17.40 3.79
N LYS A 48 15.17 -18.07 2.67
CA LYS A 48 14.53 -17.83 1.36
C LYS A 48 13.38 -18.81 1.05
N VAL A 49 13.15 -19.79 1.92
CA VAL A 49 12.15 -20.86 1.72
C VAL A 49 11.06 -20.74 2.78
N LEU A 50 9.91 -20.21 2.39
CA LEU A 50 8.73 -20.12 3.24
C LEU A 50 7.86 -21.37 3.04
N TRP A 51 7.66 -22.11 4.12
CA TRP A 51 7.11 -23.47 4.06
C TRP A 51 5.99 -23.74 5.07
N LYS A 52 5.80 -22.87 6.07
CA LYS A 52 4.79 -23.09 7.10
C LYS A 52 3.39 -22.95 6.52
N ILE A 53 2.39 -23.57 7.13
CA ILE A 53 1.00 -23.43 6.68
C ILE A 53 0.54 -21.96 6.63
N SER A 54 0.97 -21.12 7.58
CA SER A 54 0.71 -19.68 7.54
C SER A 54 1.34 -18.98 6.34
N ASP A 55 2.53 -19.41 5.91
CA ASP A 55 3.19 -18.92 4.71
C ASP A 55 2.42 -19.29 3.44
N LEU A 56 2.04 -20.56 3.30
CA LEU A 56 1.33 -21.00 2.11
C LEU A 56 -0.03 -20.30 1.99
N VAL A 57 -0.76 -20.17 3.11
CA VAL A 57 -2.09 -19.54 3.13
C VAL A 57 -2.03 -18.04 2.85
N ARG A 58 -1.06 -17.29 3.39
CA ARG A 58 -1.00 -15.83 3.20
C ARG A 58 -0.69 -15.42 1.76
N TYR A 59 -0.06 -16.31 0.98
CA TYR A 59 0.22 -16.12 -0.45
C TYR A 59 -0.82 -16.75 -1.38
N ALA A 60 -1.80 -17.49 -0.84
CA ALA A 60 -2.76 -18.25 -1.62
C ALA A 60 -3.80 -17.41 -2.37
N SER A 61 -3.88 -16.10 -2.12
CA SER A 61 -4.84 -15.19 -2.75
C SER A 61 -4.14 -13.97 -3.36
N ASP A 62 -4.73 -13.39 -4.41
CA ASP A 62 -4.51 -12.02 -4.87
C ASP A 62 -5.84 -11.22 -4.81
N ALA A 63 -5.95 -10.12 -5.56
CA ALA A 63 -7.16 -9.28 -5.61
C ALA A 63 -8.32 -9.87 -6.45
N SER A 64 -8.09 -11.00 -7.14
CA SER A 64 -9.05 -11.68 -8.01
C SER A 64 -10.05 -12.54 -7.22
N PRO A 65 -11.10 -13.12 -7.85
CA PRO A 65 -11.99 -14.09 -7.21
C PRO A 65 -11.34 -15.46 -6.94
N TYR A 66 -10.07 -15.65 -7.28
CA TYR A 66 -9.41 -16.95 -7.21
C TYR A 66 -8.53 -17.12 -5.99
N ARG A 67 -8.34 -18.38 -5.59
CA ARG A 67 -7.41 -18.80 -4.55
C ARG A 67 -6.73 -20.11 -4.95
N PHE A 68 -5.41 -20.12 -4.94
CA PHE A 68 -4.58 -21.31 -5.18
C PHE A 68 -3.48 -21.41 -4.12
N LEU A 69 -3.45 -22.53 -3.40
CA LEU A 69 -2.48 -22.76 -2.32
C LEU A 69 -1.17 -23.29 -2.91
N PRO A 70 -0.04 -22.55 -2.83
CA PRO A 70 1.25 -23.06 -3.28
C PRO A 70 1.75 -24.18 -2.35
N ARG A 71 2.64 -25.04 -2.88
CA ARG A 71 3.38 -26.03 -2.07
C ARG A 71 4.49 -25.38 -1.27
N VAL A 72 5.08 -24.31 -1.78
CA VAL A 72 6.20 -23.58 -1.19
C VAL A 72 6.25 -22.16 -1.76
N VAL A 73 6.68 -21.20 -0.95
CA VAL A 73 6.94 -19.83 -1.42
C VAL A 73 8.44 -19.55 -1.30
N LEU A 74 9.03 -19.03 -2.37
CA LEU A 74 10.44 -18.72 -2.49
C LEU A 74 10.65 -17.21 -2.59
N VAL A 75 11.67 -16.70 -1.91
CA VAL A 75 11.97 -15.28 -1.85
C VAL A 75 13.41 -15.05 -2.33
N PRO A 76 13.67 -15.12 -3.64
CA PRO A 76 15.01 -14.97 -4.20
C PRO A 76 15.52 -13.53 -4.05
N GLU A 77 16.82 -13.39 -3.87
CA GLU A 77 17.48 -12.11 -3.65
C GLU A 77 18.24 -11.61 -4.88
N ASN A 78 18.59 -12.50 -5.81
CA ASN A 78 19.44 -12.19 -6.95
C ASN A 78 19.18 -13.15 -8.14
N LEU A 79 19.88 -12.90 -9.25
CA LEU A 79 19.75 -13.68 -10.48
C LEU A 79 20.14 -15.14 -10.29
N ASP A 80 21.18 -15.44 -9.51
CA ASP A 80 21.63 -16.81 -9.26
C ASP A 80 20.54 -17.65 -8.58
N ASP A 81 19.85 -17.07 -7.58
CA ASP A 81 18.71 -17.71 -6.93
C ASP A 81 17.60 -18.03 -7.95
N VAL A 82 17.25 -17.06 -8.82
CA VAL A 82 16.18 -17.25 -9.81
C VAL A 82 16.56 -18.29 -10.86
N SER A 83 17.77 -18.21 -11.41
CA SER A 83 18.26 -19.21 -12.37
C SER A 83 18.28 -20.61 -11.73
N ALA A 84 18.71 -20.73 -10.47
CA ALA A 84 18.68 -22.00 -9.73
C ALA A 84 17.25 -22.53 -9.55
N ILE A 85 16.28 -21.67 -9.21
CA ILE A 85 14.86 -22.04 -9.09
C ILE A 85 14.31 -22.56 -10.42
N LEU A 86 14.57 -21.83 -11.52
CA LEU A 86 14.06 -22.20 -12.84
C LEU A 86 14.69 -23.49 -13.35
N SER A 87 16.01 -23.66 -13.22
CA SER A 87 16.67 -24.91 -13.57
C SER A 87 16.19 -26.09 -12.71
N TYR A 88 15.96 -25.88 -11.40
CA TYR A 88 15.38 -26.91 -10.52
C TYR A 88 13.97 -27.30 -10.96
N ALA A 89 13.11 -26.32 -11.23
CA ALA A 89 11.74 -26.53 -11.67
C ALA A 89 11.69 -27.29 -13.00
N HIS A 90 12.48 -26.84 -13.98
CA HIS A 90 12.62 -27.50 -15.27
C HIS A 90 13.10 -28.95 -15.13
N GLY A 91 14.20 -29.19 -14.38
CA GLY A 91 14.77 -30.53 -14.20
C GLY A 91 13.91 -31.50 -13.39
N LYS A 92 12.98 -30.99 -12.57
CA LYS A 92 12.08 -31.79 -11.73
C LYS A 92 10.64 -31.83 -12.25
N GLY A 93 10.33 -31.12 -13.34
CA GLY A 93 8.97 -30.98 -13.87
C GLY A 93 8.01 -30.36 -12.87
N ARG A 94 8.41 -29.27 -12.21
CA ARG A 94 7.61 -28.56 -11.20
C ARG A 94 7.19 -27.20 -11.74
N ASP A 95 5.98 -26.79 -11.39
CA ASP A 95 5.42 -25.54 -11.91
C ASP A 95 5.90 -24.34 -11.08
N VAL A 96 6.16 -23.22 -11.75
CA VAL A 96 6.59 -21.95 -11.14
C VAL A 96 5.65 -20.83 -11.54
N VAL A 97 5.21 -20.05 -10.55
CA VAL A 97 4.48 -18.79 -10.76
C VAL A 97 5.22 -17.66 -10.05
N PHE A 98 5.44 -16.57 -10.77
CA PHE A 98 5.97 -15.34 -10.16
C PHE A 98 4.86 -14.52 -9.54
N ARG A 99 5.13 -13.96 -8.36
CA ARG A 99 4.26 -13.05 -7.67
C ARG A 99 4.98 -11.73 -7.42
N ALA A 100 4.46 -10.70 -8.07
CA ALA A 100 4.77 -9.30 -7.80
C ALA A 100 3.99 -8.81 -6.57
N ALA A 101 3.27 -7.69 -6.65
CA ALA A 101 2.44 -7.19 -5.54
C ALA A 101 1.22 -8.08 -5.21
N GLY A 102 0.75 -8.90 -6.15
CA GLY A 102 -0.51 -9.64 -6.01
C GLY A 102 -1.76 -8.76 -6.01
N THR A 103 -1.72 -7.66 -6.77
CA THR A 103 -2.85 -6.74 -7.01
C THR A 103 -3.66 -7.12 -8.26
N SER A 104 -3.40 -8.27 -8.88
CA SER A 104 -4.06 -8.77 -10.09
C SER A 104 -5.51 -9.16 -9.84
N LEU A 105 -6.34 -8.98 -10.86
CA LEU A 105 -7.79 -9.18 -10.79
C LEU A 105 -8.29 -10.46 -11.47
N ASN A 106 -7.42 -11.22 -12.16
CA ASN A 106 -7.78 -12.41 -12.93
C ASN A 106 -7.03 -13.71 -12.52
N GLY A 107 -6.41 -13.74 -11.32
CA GLY A 107 -5.83 -14.96 -10.74
C GLY A 107 -4.44 -15.33 -11.27
N GLN A 108 -3.76 -14.42 -11.96
CA GLN A 108 -2.44 -14.65 -12.56
C GLN A 108 -1.26 -14.59 -11.59
N ALA A 109 -1.43 -14.04 -10.38
CA ALA A 109 -0.34 -13.95 -9.38
C ALA A 109 -0.35 -15.10 -8.35
N GLN A 110 -0.89 -16.26 -8.74
CA GLN A 110 -1.17 -17.39 -7.86
C GLN A 110 -0.90 -18.73 -8.57
N GLY A 111 -0.43 -19.73 -7.82
CA GLY A 111 -0.13 -21.06 -8.34
C GLY A 111 -0.23 -22.13 -7.26
N GLU A 112 -0.31 -23.40 -7.68
CA GLU A 112 -0.49 -24.54 -6.77
C GLU A 112 0.83 -25.21 -6.39
N ASP A 113 1.94 -24.88 -7.05
CA ASP A 113 3.24 -25.49 -6.79
C ASP A 113 4.26 -24.49 -6.21
N ILE A 114 5.27 -24.07 -6.98
CA ILE A 114 6.29 -23.12 -6.52
C ILE A 114 5.80 -21.71 -6.82
N LEU A 115 5.67 -20.88 -5.78
CA LEU A 115 5.40 -19.45 -5.94
C LEU A 115 6.65 -18.65 -5.58
N VAL A 116 7.07 -17.75 -6.47
CA VAL A 116 8.28 -16.93 -6.30
C VAL A 116 7.87 -15.49 -6.05
N ASP A 117 8.09 -14.98 -4.84
CA ASP A 117 7.84 -13.58 -4.48
C ASP A 117 9.00 -12.70 -4.96
N VAL A 118 8.68 -11.64 -5.70
CA VAL A 118 9.68 -10.74 -6.28
C VAL A 118 9.62 -9.34 -5.69
N ARG A 119 8.76 -9.11 -4.68
CA ARG A 119 8.53 -7.78 -4.12
C ARG A 119 9.64 -7.35 -3.17
N ARG A 120 10.15 -8.28 -2.35
CA ARG A 120 11.02 -7.96 -1.21
C ARG A 120 12.42 -7.44 -1.58
N HIS A 121 13.10 -8.11 -2.50
CA HIS A 121 14.53 -7.86 -2.76
C HIS A 121 14.84 -7.19 -4.10
N TRP A 122 13.86 -7.08 -4.99
CA TRP A 122 14.05 -6.56 -6.35
C TRP A 122 13.58 -5.12 -6.51
N THR A 123 13.97 -4.24 -5.57
CA THR A 123 13.51 -2.85 -5.52
C THR A 123 14.64 -1.87 -5.84
N GLY A 124 14.30 -0.69 -6.34
CA GLY A 124 15.24 0.37 -6.67
C GLY A 124 14.89 1.09 -7.97
N VAL A 125 15.33 2.35 -8.05
CA VAL A 125 15.19 3.22 -9.22
C VAL A 125 16.54 3.88 -9.47
N GLU A 126 17.11 3.64 -10.65
CA GLU A 126 18.25 4.39 -11.16
C GLU A 126 17.77 5.34 -12.25
N VAL A 127 17.98 6.64 -12.02
CA VAL A 127 17.59 7.70 -12.96
C VAL A 127 18.70 7.87 -13.99
N LEU A 128 18.34 7.81 -15.27
CA LEU A 128 19.27 7.89 -16.39
C LEU A 128 18.97 9.14 -17.24
N ASP A 129 20.02 9.74 -17.81
CA ASP A 129 19.93 10.89 -18.72
C ASP A 129 19.02 12.02 -18.23
N GLU A 130 19.28 12.53 -17.01
CA GLU A 130 18.48 13.60 -16.38
C GLU A 130 16.98 13.25 -16.31
N GLY A 131 16.68 11.96 -16.13
CA GLY A 131 15.33 11.43 -16.00
C GLY A 131 14.66 11.07 -17.30
N ALA A 132 15.26 11.30 -18.48
CA ALA A 132 14.66 10.87 -19.74
C ALA A 132 14.48 9.34 -19.81
N ARG A 133 15.30 8.59 -19.08
CA ARG A 133 15.14 7.14 -18.89
C ARG A 133 15.22 6.77 -17.41
N ALA A 134 14.67 5.61 -17.07
CA ALA A 134 14.78 5.06 -15.73
C ALA A 134 14.92 3.54 -15.77
N ARG A 135 15.94 3.05 -15.08
CA ARG A 135 16.14 1.62 -14.80
C ARG A 135 15.51 1.28 -13.47
N ILE A 136 14.63 0.29 -13.44
CA ILE A 136 13.76 0.02 -12.29
C ILE A 136 13.69 -1.48 -12.00
N GLY A 137 13.88 -1.83 -10.72
CA GLY A 137 13.68 -3.19 -10.24
C GLY A 137 12.20 -3.61 -10.24
N PRO A 138 11.88 -4.89 -10.53
CA PRO A 138 10.51 -5.38 -10.73
C PRO A 138 9.64 -5.35 -9.45
N GLY A 139 10.25 -5.31 -8.27
CA GLY A 139 9.60 -5.18 -6.97
C GLY A 139 9.30 -3.73 -6.57
N THR A 140 9.75 -2.72 -7.34
CA THR A 140 9.50 -1.30 -7.05
C THR A 140 8.06 -0.93 -7.37
N THR A 141 7.36 -0.23 -6.46
CA THR A 141 6.00 0.27 -6.72
C THR A 141 6.01 1.40 -7.76
N VAL A 142 4.95 1.51 -8.56
CA VAL A 142 4.83 2.59 -9.56
C VAL A 142 4.85 3.96 -8.89
N MET A 143 4.20 4.09 -7.73
CA MET A 143 4.21 5.34 -6.94
C MET A 143 5.64 5.73 -6.54
N ARG A 144 6.44 4.79 -6.00
CA ARG A 144 7.83 5.03 -5.61
C ARG A 144 8.67 5.53 -6.78
N ALA A 145 8.54 4.89 -7.95
CA ALA A 145 9.24 5.30 -9.17
C ALA A 145 8.84 6.72 -9.62
N ASN A 146 7.56 7.04 -9.59
CA ASN A 146 7.07 8.36 -9.99
C ASN A 146 7.43 9.46 -8.98
N ILE A 147 7.52 9.18 -7.68
CA ILE A 147 8.02 10.13 -6.67
C ILE A 147 9.46 10.54 -7.01
N THR A 148 10.32 9.58 -7.34
CA THR A 148 11.71 9.84 -7.75
C THR A 148 11.77 10.63 -9.05
N LEU A 149 11.01 10.23 -10.08
CA LEU A 149 11.02 10.86 -11.40
C LEU A 149 10.41 12.28 -11.40
N ALA A 150 9.46 12.56 -10.52
CA ALA A 150 8.80 13.87 -10.46
C ALA A 150 9.79 15.02 -10.16
N ARG A 151 10.91 14.73 -9.48
CA ARG A 151 12.01 15.67 -9.21
C ARG A 151 12.71 16.13 -10.50
N TYR A 152 12.69 15.28 -11.53
CA TYR A 152 13.25 15.55 -12.86
C TYR A 152 12.18 16.06 -13.85
N GLY A 153 10.96 16.32 -13.38
CA GLY A 153 9.84 16.69 -14.25
C GLY A 153 9.40 15.56 -15.18
N ARG A 154 9.54 14.30 -14.72
CA ARG A 154 9.24 13.09 -15.50
C ARG A 154 8.30 12.15 -14.74
N LEU A 155 7.72 11.20 -15.47
CA LEU A 155 6.86 10.12 -14.96
C LEU A 155 6.88 8.89 -15.86
N LEU A 156 6.48 7.74 -15.34
CA LEU A 156 6.22 6.52 -16.11
C LEU A 156 4.88 6.60 -16.84
N GLY A 157 4.84 6.07 -18.07
CA GLY A 157 3.62 6.03 -18.88
C GLY A 157 2.45 5.25 -18.25
N PRO A 158 2.66 4.00 -17.78
CA PRO A 158 1.64 3.26 -17.06
C PRO A 158 1.24 3.93 -15.73
N ASP A 159 -0.06 4.13 -15.54
CA ASP A 159 -0.64 4.81 -14.37
C ASP A 159 -1.82 4.03 -13.73
N PRO A 160 -1.63 2.76 -13.36
CA PRO A 160 -2.71 1.93 -12.82
C PRO A 160 -3.30 2.52 -11.53
N ALA A 161 -4.60 2.31 -11.29
CA ALA A 161 -5.26 2.76 -10.06
C ALA A 161 -4.62 2.19 -8.78
N SER A 162 -3.94 1.03 -8.89
CA SER A 162 -3.20 0.37 -7.84
C SER A 162 -1.75 0.85 -7.70
N ALA A 163 -1.34 1.99 -8.28
CA ALA A 163 0.05 2.49 -8.31
C ALA A 163 0.74 2.56 -6.93
N ILE A 164 -0.03 2.77 -5.85
CA ILE A 164 0.51 2.75 -4.47
C ILE A 164 1.06 1.37 -4.07
N ALA A 165 0.60 0.28 -4.69
CA ALA A 165 0.95 -1.09 -4.32
C ALA A 165 1.44 -1.97 -5.47
N CYS A 166 0.94 -1.82 -6.69
CA CYS A 166 1.43 -2.61 -7.82
C CYS A 166 2.90 -2.28 -8.12
N THR A 167 3.66 -3.29 -8.53
CA THR A 167 5.10 -3.14 -8.82
C THR A 167 5.38 -3.24 -10.31
N VAL A 168 6.50 -2.65 -10.73
CA VAL A 168 6.89 -2.51 -12.14
C VAL A 168 6.92 -3.85 -12.88
N GLY A 169 7.43 -4.91 -12.26
CA GLY A 169 7.47 -6.24 -12.88
C GLY A 169 6.08 -6.76 -13.22
N GLY A 170 5.13 -6.60 -12.30
CA GLY A 170 3.72 -6.94 -12.54
C GLY A 170 3.05 -6.04 -13.59
N VAL A 171 3.40 -4.75 -13.63
CA VAL A 171 2.89 -3.80 -14.63
C VAL A 171 3.35 -4.16 -16.03
N VAL A 172 4.62 -4.53 -16.21
CA VAL A 172 5.14 -4.99 -17.51
C VAL A 172 4.55 -6.34 -17.88
N ALA A 173 4.57 -7.32 -16.96
CA ALA A 173 4.08 -8.67 -17.22
C ALA A 173 2.58 -8.70 -17.57
N ASN A 174 1.77 -7.77 -17.06
CA ASN A 174 0.35 -7.66 -17.43
C ASN A 174 0.08 -6.65 -18.56
N ASN A 175 1.11 -5.92 -19.02
CA ASN A 175 0.97 -4.69 -19.80
C ASN A 175 -0.10 -3.76 -19.21
N ALA A 176 -0.08 -3.61 -17.88
CA ALA A 176 -1.07 -2.82 -17.17
C ALA A 176 -1.01 -1.37 -17.67
N SER A 177 -2.20 -0.79 -17.81
CA SER A 177 -2.41 0.56 -18.32
C SER A 177 -2.92 1.44 -17.16
N GLY A 178 -3.77 2.39 -17.47
CA GLY A 178 -4.46 3.21 -16.48
C GLY A 178 -5.26 4.31 -17.16
N MET A 179 -5.40 5.42 -16.45
CA MET A 179 -6.28 6.54 -16.80
C MET A 179 -5.72 7.37 -17.97
N THR A 180 -4.40 7.49 -18.08
CA THR A 180 -3.72 8.33 -19.09
C THR A 180 -2.79 7.55 -20.03
N ALA A 181 -2.57 6.26 -19.76
CA ALA A 181 -1.65 5.44 -20.54
C ALA A 181 -2.16 5.11 -21.96
N GLY A 182 -3.45 4.80 -22.11
CA GLY A 182 -4.05 4.43 -23.41
C GLY A 182 -3.29 3.31 -24.15
N THR A 183 -3.20 3.41 -25.48
CA THR A 183 -2.46 2.47 -26.35
C THR A 183 -1.05 2.97 -26.72
N THR A 184 -0.72 4.22 -26.37
CA THR A 184 0.51 4.91 -26.82
C THR A 184 1.53 5.12 -25.71
N ARG A 185 1.13 5.03 -24.44
CA ARG A 185 2.00 5.25 -23.26
C ARG A 185 2.02 4.04 -22.31
N ASN A 186 1.63 2.86 -22.81
CA ASN A 186 1.72 1.61 -22.04
C ASN A 186 3.16 1.08 -22.03
N SER A 187 3.40 0.04 -21.22
CA SER A 187 4.71 -0.58 -21.05
C SER A 187 5.35 -0.97 -22.39
N TYR A 188 4.58 -1.55 -23.32
CA TYR A 188 5.11 -1.99 -24.62
C TYR A 188 5.68 -0.82 -25.45
N ARG A 189 5.08 0.37 -25.36
CA ARG A 189 5.50 1.54 -26.13
C ARG A 189 6.63 2.33 -25.50
N THR A 190 6.76 2.29 -24.18
CA THR A 190 7.76 3.06 -23.43
C THR A 190 8.96 2.22 -23.02
N LEU A 191 8.94 0.90 -23.25
CA LEU A 191 10.05 0.01 -22.91
C LEU A 191 11.24 0.25 -23.83
N ALA A 192 12.37 0.68 -23.26
CA ALA A 192 13.63 0.79 -23.98
C ALA A 192 14.34 -0.56 -24.01
N SER A 193 14.52 -1.19 -22.85
CA SER A 193 15.13 -2.51 -22.68
C SER A 193 14.64 -3.19 -21.40
N LEU A 194 14.90 -4.48 -21.30
CA LEU A 194 14.73 -5.29 -20.08
C LEU A 194 15.81 -6.37 -19.99
N THR A 195 16.02 -6.84 -18.77
CA THR A 195 16.80 -8.05 -18.47
C THR A 195 15.87 -9.12 -17.94
N PHE A 196 16.00 -10.34 -18.46
CA PHE A 196 15.13 -11.45 -18.09
C PHE A 196 15.85 -12.79 -18.04
N VAL A 197 15.22 -13.75 -17.35
CA VAL A 197 15.70 -15.13 -17.21
C VAL A 197 14.70 -16.08 -17.85
N LEU A 198 15.16 -16.88 -18.81
CA LEU A 198 14.39 -17.92 -19.51
C LEU A 198 14.23 -19.18 -18.64
N PRO A 199 13.30 -20.10 -18.97
CA PRO A 199 13.08 -21.33 -18.21
C PRO A 199 14.32 -22.21 -18.03
N SER A 200 15.26 -22.15 -18.98
CA SER A 200 16.55 -22.84 -18.93
C SER A 200 17.49 -22.30 -17.84
N GLY A 201 17.27 -21.07 -17.39
CA GLY A 201 18.17 -20.30 -16.53
C GLY A 201 19.03 -19.29 -17.31
N THR A 202 18.95 -19.27 -18.65
CA THR A 202 19.66 -18.31 -19.50
C THR A 202 19.19 -16.87 -19.21
N VAL A 203 20.15 -15.98 -18.94
CA VAL A 203 19.91 -14.56 -18.71
C VAL A 203 20.11 -13.80 -20.02
N VAL A 204 19.18 -12.91 -20.36
CA VAL A 204 19.24 -12.07 -21.56
C VAL A 204 19.07 -10.61 -21.16
N ASP A 205 20.09 -9.80 -21.44
CA ASP A 205 20.00 -8.34 -21.40
C ASP A 205 19.76 -7.83 -22.83
N THR A 206 18.57 -7.28 -23.07
CA THR A 206 18.18 -6.79 -24.41
C THR A 206 18.90 -5.51 -24.83
N ALA A 207 19.62 -4.83 -23.93
CA ALA A 207 20.44 -3.67 -24.25
C ALA A 207 21.87 -4.04 -24.69
N ASP A 208 22.31 -5.28 -24.45
CA ASP A 208 23.64 -5.73 -24.85
C ASP A 208 23.73 -5.87 -26.38
N PRO A 209 24.67 -5.19 -27.06
CA PRO A 209 24.86 -5.34 -28.50
C PRO A 209 25.17 -6.78 -28.96
N ALA A 210 25.66 -7.65 -28.06
CA ALA A 210 25.95 -9.05 -28.33
C ALA A 210 24.77 -9.99 -28.02
N ALA A 211 23.65 -9.48 -27.49
CA ALA A 211 22.55 -10.30 -26.97
C ALA A 211 22.02 -11.35 -27.97
N ASP A 212 21.86 -10.98 -29.24
CA ASP A 212 21.37 -11.91 -30.27
C ASP A 212 22.38 -13.02 -30.58
N GLU A 213 23.69 -12.71 -30.63
CA GLU A 213 24.73 -13.72 -30.86
C GLU A 213 24.87 -14.67 -29.68
N GLU A 214 24.73 -14.15 -28.46
CA GLU A 214 24.79 -14.94 -27.23
C GLU A 214 23.56 -15.82 -27.08
N LEU A 215 22.37 -15.28 -27.32
CA LEU A 215 21.12 -16.05 -27.28
C LEU A 215 21.12 -17.15 -28.35
N ALA A 216 21.55 -16.86 -29.58
CA ALA A 216 21.63 -17.88 -30.63
C ALA A 216 22.61 -19.02 -30.30
N ARG A 217 23.65 -18.73 -29.49
CA ARG A 217 24.61 -19.73 -29.02
C ARG A 217 24.06 -20.56 -27.86
N ALA A 218 23.37 -19.91 -26.93
CA ALA A 218 22.81 -20.55 -25.74
C ALA A 218 21.53 -21.34 -26.03
N GLU A 219 20.66 -20.79 -26.90
CA GLU A 219 19.29 -21.25 -27.15
C GLU A 219 18.97 -21.32 -28.67
N PRO A 220 19.73 -22.09 -29.47
CA PRO A 220 19.59 -22.09 -30.94
C PRO A 220 18.20 -22.51 -31.42
N GLU A 221 17.56 -23.47 -30.75
CA GLU A 221 16.23 -23.97 -31.10
C GLU A 221 15.14 -22.93 -30.85
N LEU A 222 15.23 -22.19 -29.74
CA LEU A 222 14.35 -21.06 -29.43
C LEU A 222 14.46 -19.98 -30.51
N CYS A 223 15.68 -19.57 -30.87
CA CYS A 223 15.90 -18.58 -31.91
C CYS A 223 15.31 -19.02 -33.26
N ALA A 224 15.54 -20.27 -33.67
CA ALA A 224 14.98 -20.80 -34.91
C ALA A 224 13.44 -20.79 -34.88
N GLY A 225 12.83 -21.30 -33.79
CA GLY A 225 11.39 -21.36 -33.64
C GLY A 225 10.71 -20.00 -33.66
N LEU A 226 11.30 -18.99 -33.03
CA LEU A 226 10.78 -17.61 -33.06
C LEU A 226 10.80 -17.02 -34.47
N MET A 227 11.88 -17.25 -35.23
CA MET A 227 12.01 -16.75 -36.59
C MET A 227 11.08 -17.48 -37.57
N GLU A 228 10.83 -18.78 -37.37
CA GLU A 228 9.82 -19.53 -38.12
C GLU A 228 8.41 -19.01 -37.86
N LEU A 229 8.03 -18.78 -36.60
CA LEU A 229 6.75 -18.18 -36.24
C LEU A 229 6.59 -16.77 -36.83
N LYS A 230 7.65 -15.95 -36.78
CA LYS A 230 7.68 -14.63 -37.43
C LYS A 230 7.41 -14.74 -38.93
N ALA A 231 8.09 -15.65 -39.63
CA ALA A 231 7.93 -15.84 -41.07
C ALA A 231 6.51 -16.31 -41.42
N GLU A 232 5.94 -17.22 -40.63
CA GLU A 232 4.57 -17.70 -40.80
C GLU A 232 3.53 -16.59 -40.62
N ILE A 233 3.67 -15.77 -39.57
CA ILE A 233 2.79 -14.62 -39.33
C ILE A 233 2.91 -13.60 -40.46
N GLY A 234 4.13 -13.25 -40.87
CA GLY A 234 4.38 -12.26 -41.91
C GLY A 234 3.95 -12.69 -43.31
N ALA A 235 3.82 -13.99 -43.57
CA ALA A 235 3.30 -14.53 -44.83
C ALA A 235 1.76 -14.51 -44.92
N ASP A 236 1.07 -14.25 -43.80
CA ASP A 236 -0.39 -14.22 -43.72
C ASP A 236 -0.88 -12.76 -43.57
N GLU A 237 -1.27 -12.16 -44.70
CA GLU A 237 -1.71 -10.76 -44.76
C GLU A 237 -2.97 -10.50 -43.93
N GLU A 238 -3.92 -11.46 -43.91
CA GLU A 238 -5.18 -11.34 -43.17
C GLU A 238 -4.92 -11.38 -41.66
N LEU A 239 -4.12 -12.34 -41.19
CA LEU A 239 -3.72 -12.43 -39.79
C LEU A 239 -2.92 -11.20 -39.37
N THR A 240 -1.99 -10.72 -40.19
CA THR A 240 -1.21 -9.52 -39.92
C THR A 240 -2.12 -8.29 -39.76
N ALA A 241 -3.09 -8.11 -40.66
CA ALA A 241 -4.07 -7.04 -40.56
C ALA A 241 -4.92 -7.16 -39.29
N ARG A 242 -5.36 -8.38 -38.93
CA ARG A 242 -6.11 -8.66 -37.70
C ARG A 242 -5.30 -8.29 -36.45
N ILE A 243 -4.05 -8.74 -36.36
CA ILE A 243 -3.15 -8.43 -35.24
C ILE A 243 -3.01 -6.90 -35.07
N ARG A 244 -2.71 -6.19 -36.16
CA ARG A 244 -2.55 -4.73 -36.11
C ARG A 244 -3.85 -4.03 -35.68
N ALA A 245 -4.99 -4.44 -36.22
CA ALA A 245 -6.30 -3.89 -35.86
C ALA A 245 -6.63 -4.11 -34.36
N LYS A 246 -6.35 -5.28 -33.81
CA LYS A 246 -6.65 -5.59 -32.40
C LYS A 246 -5.86 -4.75 -31.40
N TYR A 247 -4.69 -4.25 -31.77
CA TYR A 247 -3.87 -3.36 -30.93
C TYR A 247 -4.06 -1.86 -31.22
N THR A 248 -5.03 -1.46 -32.07
CA THR A 248 -5.46 -0.06 -32.16
C THR A 248 -6.37 0.36 -31.00
N ILE A 249 -7.03 -0.62 -30.37
CA ILE A 249 -7.72 -0.48 -29.09
C ILE A 249 -6.88 -1.11 -27.97
N LYS A 250 -7.20 -0.81 -26.71
CA LYS A 250 -6.56 -1.47 -25.57
C LYS A 250 -6.85 -2.97 -25.62
N ASN A 251 -5.79 -3.79 -25.65
CA ASN A 251 -5.89 -5.24 -25.70
C ASN A 251 -4.72 -5.87 -24.93
N THR A 252 -5.08 -6.64 -23.91
CA THR A 252 -4.15 -7.44 -23.09
C THR A 252 -4.63 -8.90 -22.98
N ASN A 253 -5.47 -9.36 -23.91
CA ASN A 253 -5.95 -10.74 -23.95
C ASN A 253 -5.05 -11.60 -24.86
N GLY A 254 -4.40 -12.62 -24.30
CA GLY A 254 -3.41 -13.45 -24.97
C GLY A 254 -2.04 -12.79 -25.12
N TYR A 255 -1.14 -13.48 -25.83
CA TYR A 255 0.21 -12.98 -26.07
C TYR A 255 0.25 -11.92 -27.17
N ARG A 256 1.23 -11.00 -27.04
CA ARG A 256 1.49 -9.90 -27.97
C ARG A 256 2.05 -10.39 -29.31
N LEU A 257 1.19 -10.91 -30.19
CA LEU A 257 1.60 -11.38 -31.51
C LEU A 257 2.19 -10.26 -32.40
N ASP A 258 1.90 -9.00 -32.10
CA ASP A 258 2.52 -7.86 -32.78
C ASP A 258 4.01 -7.70 -32.48
N ALA A 259 4.54 -8.33 -31.43
CA ALA A 259 5.97 -8.42 -31.17
C ALA A 259 6.72 -9.13 -32.32
N PHE A 260 6.11 -10.13 -32.95
CA PHE A 260 6.67 -10.79 -34.14
C PHE A 260 6.67 -9.88 -35.38
N LEU A 261 5.74 -8.92 -35.44
CA LEU A 261 5.69 -7.96 -36.54
C LEU A 261 6.69 -6.82 -36.35
N ASP A 262 6.91 -6.41 -35.09
CA ASP A 262 7.77 -5.28 -34.73
C ASP A 262 9.26 -5.64 -34.60
N GLY A 263 9.59 -6.81 -34.06
CA GLY A 263 10.98 -7.24 -33.85
C GLY A 263 11.59 -7.90 -35.09
N ALA A 264 12.83 -7.53 -35.43
CA ALA A 264 13.60 -8.11 -36.53
C ALA A 264 14.45 -9.32 -36.09
N THR A 265 14.85 -9.36 -34.81
CA THR A 265 15.71 -10.41 -34.24
C THR A 265 14.99 -11.19 -33.11
N PRO A 266 15.46 -12.41 -32.74
CA PRO A 266 14.90 -13.14 -31.61
C PRO A 266 14.87 -12.35 -30.30
N VAL A 267 15.92 -11.58 -29.99
CA VAL A 267 15.96 -10.75 -28.77
C VAL A 267 14.91 -9.65 -28.80
N GLU A 268 14.72 -8.96 -29.94
CA GLU A 268 13.70 -7.93 -30.08
C GLU A 268 12.28 -8.49 -29.96
N ILE A 269 12.04 -9.68 -30.51
CA ILE A 269 10.76 -10.40 -30.38
C ILE A 269 10.51 -10.77 -28.93
N LEU A 270 11.49 -11.36 -28.23
CA LEU A 270 11.36 -11.72 -26.82
C LEU A 270 11.13 -10.50 -25.93
N ARG A 271 11.83 -9.39 -26.18
CA ARG A 271 11.61 -8.11 -25.49
C ARG A 271 10.15 -7.69 -25.56
N GLY A 272 9.54 -7.77 -26.74
CA GLY A 272 8.12 -7.46 -26.93
C GLY A 272 7.18 -8.48 -26.29
N LEU A 273 7.49 -9.78 -26.40
CA LEU A 273 6.68 -10.87 -25.84
C LEU A 273 6.65 -10.89 -24.30
N MET A 274 7.70 -10.42 -23.63
CA MET A 274 7.71 -10.32 -22.16
C MET A 274 6.63 -9.38 -21.62
N VAL A 275 6.26 -8.37 -22.40
CA VAL A 275 5.19 -7.42 -22.05
C VAL A 275 3.83 -8.08 -22.27
N GLY A 276 3.03 -8.21 -21.20
CA GLY A 276 1.76 -8.95 -21.27
C GLY A 276 1.89 -10.48 -21.22
N SER A 277 3.08 -11.01 -20.91
CA SER A 277 3.32 -12.46 -20.79
C SER A 277 2.71 -13.11 -19.55
N GLU A 278 2.34 -12.33 -18.55
CA GLU A 278 1.87 -12.78 -17.23
C GLU A 278 2.83 -13.79 -16.55
N GLY A 279 4.14 -13.66 -16.81
CA GLY A 279 5.18 -14.53 -16.24
C GLY A 279 5.31 -15.90 -16.91
N THR A 280 4.66 -16.11 -18.05
CA THR A 280 4.67 -17.40 -18.77
C THR A 280 5.91 -17.64 -19.64
N PHE A 281 6.72 -16.62 -19.89
CA PHE A 281 7.92 -16.72 -20.74
C PHE A 281 9.24 -16.61 -19.97
N GLY A 282 9.23 -16.06 -18.77
CA GLY A 282 10.44 -15.89 -17.96
C GLY A 282 10.25 -14.94 -16.80
N PHE A 283 11.32 -14.76 -16.03
CA PHE A 283 11.40 -13.78 -14.96
C PHE A 283 11.98 -12.47 -15.49
N ILE A 284 11.31 -11.34 -15.27
CA ILE A 284 11.85 -10.00 -15.57
C ILE A 284 12.62 -9.52 -14.34
N SER A 285 13.94 -9.36 -14.45
CA SER A 285 14.81 -8.92 -13.35
C SER A 285 15.05 -7.41 -13.33
N GLU A 286 14.91 -6.75 -14.47
CA GLU A 286 15.14 -5.30 -14.62
C GLU A 286 14.34 -4.76 -15.82
N VAL A 287 13.88 -3.51 -15.70
CA VAL A 287 13.18 -2.80 -16.78
C VAL A 287 13.76 -1.40 -16.95
N VAL A 288 14.04 -0.99 -18.19
CA VAL A 288 14.40 0.39 -18.55
C VAL A 288 13.27 1.01 -19.36
N PHE A 289 12.71 2.10 -18.86
CA PHE A 289 11.67 2.88 -19.55
C PHE A 289 12.21 4.19 -20.11
N ASP A 290 11.74 4.56 -21.30
CA ASP A 290 11.68 5.95 -21.73
C ASP A 290 10.55 6.66 -20.95
N THR A 291 10.91 7.70 -20.21
CA THR A 291 9.96 8.42 -19.34
C THR A 291 9.23 9.51 -20.11
N LEU A 292 8.08 9.92 -19.58
CA LEU A 292 7.25 10.98 -20.16
C LEU A 292 7.41 12.30 -19.39
N PRO A 293 7.22 13.46 -20.05
CA PRO A 293 7.11 14.74 -19.35
C PRO A 293 6.01 14.76 -18.29
N LEU A 294 6.29 15.38 -17.14
CA LEU A 294 5.31 15.68 -16.10
C LEU A 294 4.74 17.10 -16.30
N ASP A 295 3.64 17.18 -17.03
CA ASP A 295 2.90 18.42 -17.25
C ASP A 295 2.12 18.81 -15.98
N ARG A 296 2.58 19.86 -15.29
CA ARG A 296 2.07 20.28 -13.96
C ARG A 296 0.89 21.25 -14.00
N ARG A 297 0.57 21.82 -15.17
CA ARG A 297 -0.56 22.75 -15.31
C ARG A 297 -1.81 21.94 -15.63
N ILE A 298 -2.70 21.81 -14.65
CA ILE A 298 -3.86 20.92 -14.71
C ILE A 298 -5.14 21.74 -14.65
N SER A 299 -6.07 21.42 -15.55
CA SER A 299 -7.46 21.91 -15.48
C SER A 299 -8.40 20.71 -15.59
N SER A 300 -9.26 20.53 -14.59
CA SER A 300 -10.16 19.37 -14.53
C SER A 300 -11.58 19.77 -14.14
N ALA A 301 -12.56 18.99 -14.60
CA ALA A 301 -13.96 19.13 -14.24
C ALA A 301 -14.58 17.77 -13.94
N LEU A 302 -15.54 17.75 -13.02
CA LEU A 302 -16.46 16.63 -12.85
C LEU A 302 -17.85 17.05 -13.37
N LEU A 303 -18.21 16.54 -14.54
CA LEU A 303 -19.40 16.94 -15.29
C LEU A 303 -20.51 15.90 -15.15
N PHE A 304 -21.71 16.30 -14.75
CA PHE A 304 -22.83 15.41 -14.47
C PHE A 304 -23.86 15.40 -15.61
N PHE A 305 -24.23 14.20 -16.04
CA PHE A 305 -25.12 13.90 -17.15
C PHE A 305 -26.37 13.17 -16.66
N PRO A 306 -27.51 13.28 -17.36
CA PRO A 306 -28.76 12.62 -16.97
C PRO A 306 -28.71 11.09 -17.09
N SER A 307 -27.83 10.55 -17.94
CA SER A 307 -27.69 9.12 -18.22
C SER A 307 -26.27 8.70 -18.61
N LEU A 308 -26.01 7.40 -18.51
CA LEU A 308 -24.75 6.77 -18.95
C LEU A 308 -24.50 6.99 -20.44
N THR A 309 -25.53 6.83 -21.26
CA THR A 309 -25.48 7.04 -22.72
C THR A 309 -25.14 8.50 -23.06
N ALA A 310 -25.72 9.47 -22.36
CA ALA A 310 -25.46 10.90 -22.58
C ALA A 310 -24.00 11.26 -22.25
N ALA A 311 -23.46 10.72 -21.14
CA ALA A 311 -22.05 10.87 -20.80
C ALA A 311 -21.15 10.23 -21.87
N ALA A 312 -21.40 8.97 -22.24
CA ALA A 312 -20.59 8.26 -23.23
C ALA A 312 -20.57 8.96 -24.61
N ALA A 313 -21.66 9.60 -25.02
CA ALA A 313 -21.73 10.37 -26.27
C ALA A 313 -20.87 11.66 -26.26
N ALA A 314 -20.54 12.21 -25.09
CA ALA A 314 -19.70 13.40 -24.95
C ALA A 314 -18.19 13.08 -25.05
N VAL A 315 -17.81 11.83 -24.81
CA VAL A 315 -16.40 11.41 -24.70
C VAL A 315 -15.57 11.74 -25.96
N PRO A 316 -16.01 11.42 -27.19
CA PRO A 316 -15.22 11.75 -28.38
C PRO A 316 -14.94 13.24 -28.53
N ARG A 317 -15.86 14.11 -28.09
CA ARG A 317 -15.70 15.57 -28.17
C ARG A 317 -14.58 16.07 -27.27
N PHE A 318 -14.45 15.50 -26.06
CA PHE A 318 -13.34 15.82 -25.15
C PHE A 318 -12.01 15.25 -25.64
N ASN A 319 -12.02 14.04 -26.22
CA ASN A 319 -10.82 13.47 -26.84
C ASN A 319 -10.31 14.37 -27.99
N GLU A 320 -11.20 14.83 -28.87
CA GLU A 320 -10.87 15.75 -29.97
C GLU A 320 -10.36 17.11 -29.45
N ALA A 321 -10.86 17.58 -28.30
CA ALA A 321 -10.38 18.79 -27.64
C ALA A 321 -9.00 18.63 -26.98
N GLY A 322 -8.45 17.40 -26.91
CA GLY A 322 -7.13 17.12 -26.36
C GLY A 322 -7.11 16.74 -24.88
N ALA A 323 -8.23 16.28 -24.31
CA ALA A 323 -8.27 15.78 -22.95
C ALA A 323 -7.32 14.58 -22.80
N ILE A 324 -6.51 14.59 -21.75
CA ILE A 324 -5.58 13.49 -21.47
C ILE A 324 -6.28 12.34 -20.72
N ALA A 325 -7.36 12.66 -20.00
CA ALA A 325 -8.21 11.69 -19.33
C ALA A 325 -9.69 12.11 -19.47
N VAL A 326 -10.54 11.12 -19.77
CA VAL A 326 -12.00 11.23 -19.72
C VAL A 326 -12.50 9.98 -19.03
N GLU A 327 -12.81 10.12 -17.75
CA GLU A 327 -13.13 9.01 -16.85
C GLU A 327 -14.62 8.99 -16.53
N LEU A 328 -15.26 7.85 -16.75
CA LEU A 328 -16.70 7.70 -16.54
C LEU A 328 -16.99 7.06 -15.18
N MET A 329 -18.04 7.55 -14.50
CA MET A 329 -18.59 6.95 -13.27
C MET A 329 -20.12 6.99 -13.29
N ASP A 330 -20.77 5.84 -13.17
CA ASP A 330 -22.22 5.78 -13.08
C ASP A 330 -22.76 6.24 -11.71
N GLY A 331 -24.08 6.34 -11.60
CA GLY A 331 -24.75 6.83 -10.38
C GLY A 331 -24.54 5.91 -9.19
N ASN A 332 -24.38 4.60 -9.42
CA ASN A 332 -24.13 3.64 -8.35
C ASN A 332 -22.72 3.82 -7.77
N THR A 333 -21.74 4.03 -8.63
CA THR A 333 -20.36 4.38 -8.29
C THR A 333 -20.29 5.69 -7.51
N LEU A 334 -20.93 6.74 -8.01
CA LEU A 334 -20.96 8.05 -7.36
C LEU A 334 -21.53 7.96 -5.93
N ARG A 335 -22.65 7.26 -5.73
CA ARG A 335 -23.24 7.08 -4.40
C ARG A 335 -22.37 6.26 -3.46
N ALA A 336 -21.73 5.20 -3.95
CA ALA A 336 -20.83 4.37 -3.13
C ALA A 336 -19.60 5.16 -2.64
N SER A 337 -19.12 6.11 -3.46
CA SER A 337 -17.94 6.93 -3.15
C SER A 337 -18.12 7.87 -1.95
N VAL A 338 -19.35 8.12 -1.49
CA VAL A 338 -19.65 8.96 -0.30
C VAL A 338 -18.98 8.45 0.98
N SER A 339 -18.66 7.16 1.04
CA SER A 339 -17.90 6.56 2.14
C SER A 339 -16.44 7.02 2.21
N VAL A 340 -15.93 7.62 1.14
CA VAL A 340 -14.53 8.06 1.00
C VAL A 340 -14.38 9.47 1.57
N PRO A 341 -13.45 9.71 2.52
CA PRO A 341 -13.24 11.02 3.11
C PRO A 341 -12.96 12.11 2.06
N GLY A 342 -13.72 13.21 2.11
CA GLY A 342 -13.62 14.34 1.17
C GLY A 342 -14.62 14.30 0.02
N VAL A 343 -15.34 13.20 -0.19
CA VAL A 343 -16.44 13.14 -1.17
C VAL A 343 -17.70 13.80 -0.57
N PRO A 344 -18.42 14.66 -1.32
CA PRO A 344 -19.62 15.32 -0.82
C PRO A 344 -20.72 14.33 -0.38
N ALA A 345 -21.27 14.53 0.82
CA ALA A 345 -22.27 13.64 1.40
C ALA A 345 -23.62 13.66 0.67
N ASP A 346 -23.95 14.76 -0.01
CA ASP A 346 -25.19 14.91 -0.78
C ASP A 346 -25.21 14.00 -2.03
N TRP A 347 -24.07 13.45 -2.44
CA TRP A 347 -24.03 12.47 -3.54
C TRP A 347 -24.78 11.19 -3.22
N ALA A 348 -25.03 10.87 -1.94
CA ALA A 348 -25.80 9.69 -1.54
C ALA A 348 -27.24 9.70 -2.09
N ALA A 349 -27.78 10.89 -2.39
CA ALA A 349 -29.14 11.09 -2.90
C ALA A 349 -29.22 11.21 -4.42
N LEU A 350 -28.11 11.05 -5.16
CA LEU A 350 -28.11 11.17 -6.62
C LEU A 350 -29.07 10.16 -7.27
N PRO A 351 -29.83 10.57 -8.31
CA PRO A 351 -30.59 9.63 -9.13
C PRO A 351 -29.68 8.54 -9.69
N ARG A 352 -30.16 7.28 -9.72
CA ARG A 352 -29.38 6.12 -10.19
C ARG A 352 -28.89 6.25 -11.64
N THR A 353 -29.65 6.98 -12.47
CA THR A 353 -29.32 7.21 -13.88
C THR A 353 -28.22 8.25 -14.07
N THR A 354 -27.98 9.12 -13.09
CA THR A 354 -26.94 10.14 -13.14
C THR A 354 -25.60 9.51 -13.46
N THR A 355 -24.83 10.11 -14.36
CA THR A 355 -23.47 9.66 -14.67
C THR A 355 -22.55 10.87 -14.67
N ALA A 356 -21.32 10.72 -14.21
CA ALA A 356 -20.32 11.79 -14.26
C ALA A 356 -19.17 11.43 -15.19
N LEU A 357 -18.62 12.46 -15.86
CA LEU A 357 -17.30 12.40 -16.50
C LEU A 357 -16.33 13.26 -15.69
N LEU A 358 -15.22 12.67 -15.26
CA LEU A 358 -14.04 13.40 -14.81
C LEU A 358 -13.15 13.64 -16.03
N VAL A 359 -13.07 14.89 -16.46
CA VAL A 359 -12.28 15.33 -17.62
C VAL A 359 -11.07 16.10 -17.13
N GLU A 360 -9.88 15.76 -17.63
CA GLU A 360 -8.64 16.44 -17.28
C GLU A 360 -7.84 16.82 -18.53
N PHE A 361 -7.31 18.04 -18.50
CA PHE A 361 -6.32 18.55 -19.42
C PHE A 361 -5.03 18.84 -18.66
N ARG A 362 -3.89 18.55 -19.30
CA ARG A 362 -2.56 18.89 -18.78
C ARG A 362 -1.77 19.63 -19.83
N ALA A 363 -1.07 20.68 -19.41
CA ALA A 363 -0.24 21.50 -20.29
C ALA A 363 1.17 21.71 -19.69
N ALA A 364 2.14 21.91 -20.58
CA ALA A 364 3.50 22.28 -20.20
C ALA A 364 3.58 23.73 -19.68
N ASP A 365 2.70 24.61 -20.17
CA ASP A 365 2.70 26.04 -19.86
C ASP A 365 1.28 26.63 -19.74
N GLU A 366 1.22 27.91 -19.39
CA GLU A 366 -0.03 28.64 -19.15
C GLU A 366 -0.85 28.85 -20.42
N ALA A 367 -0.18 29.13 -21.54
CA ALA A 367 -0.85 29.36 -22.82
C ALA A 367 -1.56 28.10 -23.32
N GLY A 368 -0.91 26.93 -23.16
CA GLY A 368 -1.50 25.62 -23.44
C GLY A 368 -2.68 25.32 -22.51
N GLN A 369 -2.56 25.63 -21.22
CA GLN A 369 -3.65 25.44 -20.26
C GLN A 369 -4.89 26.27 -20.63
N GLU A 370 -4.71 27.56 -20.95
CA GLU A 370 -5.80 28.42 -21.39
C GLU A 370 -6.41 27.98 -22.74
N ALA A 371 -5.60 27.43 -23.65
CA ALA A 371 -6.10 26.89 -24.90
C ALA A 371 -7.00 25.67 -24.69
N PHE A 372 -6.60 24.76 -23.79
CA PHE A 372 -7.43 23.62 -23.40
C PHE A 372 -8.73 24.05 -22.72
N GLU A 373 -8.68 25.04 -21.82
CA GLU A 373 -9.87 25.58 -21.17
C GLU A 373 -10.87 26.15 -22.17
N ARG A 374 -10.42 26.93 -23.17
CA ARG A 374 -11.29 27.43 -24.24
C ARG A 374 -11.92 26.30 -25.06
N ALA A 375 -11.15 25.25 -25.37
CA ALA A 375 -11.66 24.09 -26.09
C ALA A 375 -12.69 23.32 -25.25
N ALA A 376 -12.42 23.16 -23.95
CA ALA A 376 -13.31 22.51 -23.01
C ALA A 376 -14.63 23.28 -22.85
N ASP A 377 -14.60 24.61 -22.72
CA ASP A 377 -15.78 25.47 -22.65
C ASP A 377 -16.66 25.33 -23.89
N ALA A 378 -16.04 25.27 -25.08
CA ALA A 378 -16.76 25.06 -26.33
C ALA A 378 -17.47 23.70 -26.37
N VAL A 379 -16.85 22.64 -25.84
CA VAL A 379 -17.49 21.33 -25.71
C VAL A 379 -18.65 21.40 -24.72
N VAL A 380 -18.42 21.93 -23.52
CA VAL A 380 -19.41 22.01 -22.42
C VAL A 380 -20.65 22.80 -22.83
N ALA A 381 -20.49 23.90 -23.58
CA ALA A 381 -21.61 24.72 -24.07
C ALA A 381 -22.62 23.93 -24.93
N GLY A 382 -22.20 22.81 -25.52
CA GLY A 382 -23.02 21.94 -26.37
C GLY A 382 -23.50 20.65 -25.68
N LEU A 383 -23.39 20.54 -24.35
CA LEU A 383 -23.79 19.36 -23.57
C LEU A 383 -25.03 19.64 -22.72
N ASP A 384 -25.86 18.59 -22.56
CA ASP A 384 -26.99 18.59 -21.62
C ASP A 384 -26.50 18.07 -20.25
N LEU A 385 -26.07 19.01 -19.40
CA LEU A 385 -25.58 18.72 -18.06
C LEU A 385 -26.67 18.97 -17.01
N VAL A 386 -26.68 18.14 -15.97
CA VAL A 386 -27.63 18.23 -14.86
C VAL A 386 -26.93 18.69 -13.58
N VAL A 387 -27.68 19.33 -12.67
CA VAL A 387 -27.23 19.71 -11.33
C VAL A 387 -28.05 18.92 -10.29
N PRO A 388 -27.75 17.62 -10.09
CA PRO A 388 -28.57 16.71 -9.29
C PRO A 388 -28.34 16.85 -7.77
N ALA A 389 -27.32 17.62 -7.35
CA ALA A 389 -26.98 17.86 -5.94
C ALA A 389 -26.37 19.27 -5.79
N LEU A 390 -26.35 19.83 -4.56
CA LEU A 390 -25.88 21.19 -4.30
C LEU A 390 -24.37 21.34 -4.49
N SER A 391 -23.62 20.26 -4.26
CA SER A 391 -22.17 20.22 -4.46
C SER A 391 -21.75 20.18 -5.94
N VAL A 392 -22.68 20.01 -6.88
CA VAL A 392 -22.38 19.90 -8.32
C VAL A 392 -22.26 21.27 -8.96
N THR A 393 -21.09 21.57 -9.53
CA THR A 393 -20.80 22.85 -10.21
C THR A 393 -20.75 22.75 -11.72
N ASN A 394 -20.40 21.58 -12.29
CA ASN A 394 -20.18 21.37 -13.73
C ASN A 394 -19.20 22.37 -14.37
N ALA A 395 -18.14 22.74 -13.66
CA ALA A 395 -17.14 23.72 -14.11
C ALA A 395 -15.71 23.17 -14.03
N PHE A 396 -14.85 23.61 -14.94
CA PHE A 396 -13.42 23.39 -14.87
C PHE A 396 -12.81 24.22 -13.74
N THR A 397 -11.84 23.63 -13.04
CA THR A 397 -11.09 24.27 -11.96
C THR A 397 -9.60 24.01 -12.11
N ARG A 398 -8.80 24.94 -11.59
CA ARG A 398 -7.34 24.83 -11.41
C ARG A 398 -6.97 24.53 -9.94
N ASP A 399 -7.96 24.48 -9.05
CA ASP A 399 -7.71 24.26 -7.62
C ASP A 399 -7.24 22.83 -7.36
N ALA A 400 -5.98 22.70 -6.95
CA ALA A 400 -5.33 21.40 -6.75
C ALA A 400 -6.05 20.53 -5.71
N GLY A 401 -6.61 21.14 -4.65
CA GLY A 401 -7.37 20.42 -3.62
C GLY A 401 -8.64 19.79 -4.18
N THR A 402 -9.41 20.56 -4.95
CA THR A 402 -10.63 20.08 -5.63
C THR A 402 -10.32 19.00 -6.65
N ILE A 403 -9.28 19.19 -7.49
CA ILE A 403 -8.84 18.19 -8.48
C ILE A 403 -8.41 16.90 -7.79
N ALA A 404 -7.63 16.98 -6.72
CA ALA A 404 -7.25 15.83 -5.92
C ALA A 404 -8.47 15.10 -5.33
N GLY A 405 -9.48 15.85 -4.87
CA GLY A 405 -10.76 15.31 -4.42
C GLY A 405 -11.50 14.52 -5.50
N TYR A 406 -11.58 15.05 -6.73
CA TYR A 406 -12.20 14.35 -7.86
C TYR A 406 -11.47 13.04 -8.18
N TRP A 407 -10.15 13.06 -8.27
CA TRP A 407 -9.37 11.84 -8.51
C TRP A 407 -9.46 10.84 -7.36
N LYS A 408 -9.54 11.31 -6.12
CA LYS A 408 -9.75 10.46 -4.94
C LYS A 408 -11.08 9.71 -5.04
N ALA A 409 -12.17 10.41 -5.41
CA ALA A 409 -13.47 9.77 -5.65
C ALA A 409 -13.39 8.73 -6.77
N ARG A 410 -12.76 9.07 -7.91
CA ARG A 410 -12.63 8.18 -9.07
C ARG A 410 -11.80 6.94 -8.79
N LYS A 411 -10.65 7.07 -8.11
CA LYS A 411 -9.74 5.95 -7.79
C LYS A 411 -10.34 5.00 -6.76
N ALA A 412 -11.27 5.46 -5.94
CA ALA A 412 -11.91 4.64 -4.92
C ALA A 412 -13.01 3.72 -5.46
N PHE A 413 -13.38 3.78 -6.75
CA PHE A 413 -14.47 2.99 -7.36
C PHE A 413 -14.51 1.51 -6.93
N VAL A 414 -13.48 0.74 -7.28
CA VAL A 414 -13.45 -0.73 -7.05
C VAL A 414 -13.58 -1.03 -5.56
N THR A 415 -12.89 -0.26 -4.73
CA THR A 415 -12.86 -0.47 -3.28
C THR A 415 -14.14 -0.02 -2.59
N ALA A 416 -14.74 1.10 -3.00
CA ALA A 416 -15.96 1.64 -2.38
C ALA A 416 -17.17 0.79 -2.75
N VAL A 417 -17.34 0.45 -4.04
CA VAL A 417 -18.40 -0.47 -4.46
C VAL A 417 -18.15 -1.85 -3.86
N GLY A 418 -16.92 -2.34 -3.94
CA GLY A 418 -16.52 -3.60 -3.32
C GLY A 418 -16.79 -3.66 -1.82
N GLY A 419 -16.48 -2.61 -1.06
CA GLY A 419 -16.75 -2.52 0.37
C GLY A 419 -18.24 -2.47 0.73
N SER A 420 -19.09 -2.03 -0.20
CA SER A 420 -20.55 -1.99 -0.05
C SER A 420 -21.27 -3.29 -0.47
N ARG A 421 -20.53 -4.26 -1.03
CA ARG A 421 -21.10 -5.54 -1.48
C ARG A 421 -21.71 -6.33 -0.32
N PRO A 422 -22.65 -7.24 -0.58
CA PRO A 422 -23.15 -8.14 0.45
C PRO A 422 -22.02 -8.94 1.12
N SER A 423 -21.95 -8.86 2.45
CA SER A 423 -21.01 -9.63 3.27
C SER A 423 -21.11 -11.13 2.97
N GLY A 424 -19.97 -11.79 2.75
CA GLY A 424 -19.92 -13.19 2.33
C GLY A 424 -19.66 -13.41 0.83
N THR A 425 -19.73 -12.36 0.00
CA THR A 425 -19.60 -12.49 -1.45
C THR A 425 -18.19 -12.18 -1.96
N THR A 426 -17.82 -12.89 -3.01
CA THR A 426 -16.64 -12.63 -3.84
C THR A 426 -16.94 -11.49 -4.81
N LEU A 427 -15.93 -10.69 -5.11
CA LEU A 427 -16.01 -9.60 -6.07
C LEU A 427 -15.14 -9.91 -7.28
N ILE A 428 -15.70 -9.75 -8.46
CA ILE A 428 -14.96 -9.74 -9.72
C ILE A 428 -14.98 -8.33 -10.24
N THR A 429 -13.80 -7.87 -10.69
CA THR A 429 -13.63 -6.61 -11.41
C THR A 429 -13.19 -6.93 -12.82
N GLU A 430 -14.15 -6.90 -13.73
CA GLU A 430 -13.93 -7.17 -15.15
C GLU A 430 -13.76 -5.87 -15.94
N ASP A 431 -13.02 -5.96 -17.03
CA ASP A 431 -12.75 -4.87 -17.96
C ASP A 431 -12.83 -5.36 -19.41
N PHE A 432 -13.20 -4.47 -20.33
CA PHE A 432 -13.16 -4.74 -21.76
C PHE A 432 -13.01 -3.43 -22.53
N ALA A 433 -12.56 -3.53 -23.77
CA ALA A 433 -12.47 -2.37 -24.67
C ALA A 433 -13.33 -2.56 -25.91
N VAL A 434 -13.99 -1.48 -26.33
CA VAL A 434 -14.64 -1.35 -27.63
C VAL A 434 -14.09 -0.12 -28.34
N PRO A 435 -14.25 0.01 -29.67
CA PRO A 435 -13.97 1.27 -30.35
C PRO A 435 -14.72 2.43 -29.65
N PRO A 436 -14.06 3.56 -29.32
CA PRO A 436 -14.69 4.67 -28.57
C PRO A 436 -16.00 5.18 -29.19
N ALA A 437 -16.13 5.13 -30.52
CA ALA A 437 -17.34 5.49 -31.25
C ALA A 437 -18.57 4.62 -30.92
N ARG A 438 -18.37 3.43 -30.32
CA ARG A 438 -19.43 2.50 -29.92
C ARG A 438 -19.59 2.37 -28.40
N LEU A 439 -18.92 3.22 -27.64
CA LEU A 439 -18.93 3.16 -26.17
C LEU A 439 -20.35 3.27 -25.59
N ALA A 440 -21.17 4.19 -26.11
CA ALA A 440 -22.53 4.40 -25.65
C ALA A 440 -23.40 3.14 -25.82
N GLU A 441 -23.29 2.47 -26.98
CA GLU A 441 -24.01 1.22 -27.25
C GLU A 441 -23.52 0.06 -26.37
N ALA A 442 -22.20 -0.02 -26.12
CA ALA A 442 -21.62 -1.03 -25.25
C ALA A 442 -22.07 -0.87 -23.79
N CYS A 443 -22.13 0.37 -23.29
CA CYS A 443 -22.69 0.70 -21.98
C CYS A 443 -24.13 0.20 -21.82
N GLU A 444 -25.01 0.48 -22.79
CA GLU A 444 -26.40 0.04 -22.74
C GLU A 444 -26.52 -1.50 -22.75
N ALA A 445 -25.77 -2.15 -23.64
CA ALA A 445 -25.79 -3.61 -23.74
C ALA A 445 -25.26 -4.30 -22.47
N LEU A 446 -24.23 -3.74 -21.83
CA LEU A 446 -23.68 -4.25 -20.58
C LEU A 446 -24.67 -4.11 -19.41
N LEU A 447 -25.34 -2.95 -19.31
CA LEU A 447 -26.36 -2.71 -18.28
C LEU A 447 -27.54 -3.68 -18.44
N GLU A 448 -28.00 -3.90 -19.68
CA GLU A 448 -29.05 -4.86 -19.98
C GLU A 448 -28.63 -6.28 -19.56
N LEU A 449 -27.40 -6.68 -19.87
CA LEU A 449 -26.87 -7.98 -19.52
C LEU A 449 -26.79 -8.18 -18.00
N GLN A 450 -26.25 -7.21 -17.25
CA GLN A 450 -26.20 -7.28 -15.78
C GLN A 450 -27.60 -7.36 -15.17
N SER A 451 -28.55 -6.56 -15.67
CA SER A 451 -29.94 -6.60 -15.20
C SER A 451 -30.60 -7.95 -15.47
N ARG A 452 -30.35 -8.57 -16.64
CA ARG A 452 -30.93 -9.87 -17.02
C ARG A 452 -30.45 -11.00 -16.10
N HIS A 453 -29.18 -10.98 -15.73
CA HIS A 453 -28.56 -11.95 -14.83
C HIS A 453 -28.70 -11.58 -13.33
N GLY A 454 -29.34 -10.45 -13.02
CA GLY A 454 -29.59 -10.03 -11.63
C GLY A 454 -28.33 -9.60 -10.88
N PHE A 455 -27.36 -9.01 -11.58
CA PHE A 455 -26.22 -8.32 -10.97
C PHE A 455 -26.52 -6.82 -10.85
N ASP A 456 -26.09 -6.21 -9.75
CA ASP A 456 -26.21 -4.77 -9.56
C ASP A 456 -25.27 -4.04 -10.52
N ALA A 457 -25.85 -3.18 -11.37
CA ALA A 457 -25.07 -2.37 -12.30
C ALA A 457 -24.10 -1.44 -11.57
N ALA A 458 -22.78 -1.62 -11.75
CA ALA A 458 -21.79 -0.64 -11.35
C ALA A 458 -20.75 -0.52 -12.46
N VAL A 459 -20.79 0.60 -13.17
CA VAL A 459 -19.95 0.84 -14.35
C VAL A 459 -19.08 2.08 -14.15
N ALA A 460 -17.79 1.91 -14.39
CA ALA A 460 -16.82 3.00 -14.52
C ALA A 460 -15.94 2.75 -15.75
N GLY A 461 -15.11 3.69 -16.18
CA GLY A 461 -14.28 3.42 -17.36
C GLY A 461 -13.28 4.50 -17.72
N HIS A 462 -12.20 4.09 -18.37
CA HIS A 462 -11.31 4.99 -19.13
C HIS A 462 -11.97 5.26 -20.48
N ALA A 463 -13.05 6.05 -20.43
CA ALA A 463 -13.95 6.25 -21.55
C ALA A 463 -13.23 6.80 -22.78
N ALA A 464 -12.21 7.65 -22.58
CA ALA A 464 -11.33 8.16 -23.63
C ALA A 464 -10.79 7.07 -24.57
N HIS A 465 -10.56 5.86 -24.05
CA HIS A 465 -9.99 4.73 -24.77
C HIS A 465 -11.00 3.60 -25.03
N GLY A 466 -12.28 3.86 -24.83
CA GLY A 466 -13.34 2.87 -25.00
C GLY A 466 -13.27 1.70 -24.00
N ASN A 467 -12.55 1.87 -22.89
CA ASN A 467 -12.37 0.85 -21.85
C ASN A 467 -13.42 1.03 -20.73
N LEU A 468 -14.19 -0.02 -20.46
CA LEU A 468 -15.20 -0.06 -19.41
C LEU A 468 -14.87 -1.13 -18.37
N HIS A 469 -15.17 -0.79 -17.13
CA HIS A 469 -15.02 -1.61 -15.93
C HIS A 469 -16.40 -1.91 -15.35
N PHE A 470 -16.63 -3.15 -14.95
CA PHE A 470 -17.84 -3.54 -14.23
C PHE A 470 -17.55 -4.56 -13.14
N LEU A 471 -18.48 -4.67 -12.20
CA LEU A 471 -18.32 -5.45 -10.99
C LEU A 471 -19.39 -6.53 -10.89
N LEU A 472 -19.00 -7.74 -10.53
CA LEU A 472 -19.92 -8.84 -10.23
C LEU A 472 -19.69 -9.30 -8.80
N ALA A 473 -20.76 -9.36 -8.00
CA ALA A 473 -20.73 -9.90 -6.65
C ALA A 473 -21.56 -11.19 -6.59
N PHE A 474 -20.96 -12.29 -6.16
CA PHE A 474 -21.63 -13.58 -6.01
C PHE A 474 -21.00 -14.41 -4.89
N ASP A 475 -21.73 -15.39 -4.38
CA ASP A 475 -21.26 -16.28 -3.33
C ASP A 475 -20.71 -17.59 -3.92
N ALA A 476 -19.39 -17.74 -3.93
CA ALA A 476 -18.73 -18.93 -4.47
C ALA A 476 -19.04 -20.23 -3.69
N ALA A 477 -19.65 -20.14 -2.49
CA ALA A 477 -20.11 -21.32 -1.76
C ALA A 477 -21.46 -21.85 -2.27
N LYS A 478 -22.18 -21.09 -3.10
CA LYS A 478 -23.51 -21.44 -3.63
C LYS A 478 -23.40 -21.88 -5.10
N PRO A 479 -23.69 -23.14 -5.43
CA PRO A 479 -23.63 -23.63 -6.82
C PRO A 479 -24.46 -22.80 -7.82
N ALA A 480 -25.67 -22.37 -7.43
CA ALA A 480 -26.52 -21.55 -8.28
C ALA A 480 -25.93 -20.16 -8.61
N ASP A 481 -25.15 -19.57 -7.69
CA ASP A 481 -24.46 -18.31 -7.94
C ASP A 481 -23.27 -18.50 -8.90
N VAL A 482 -22.57 -19.62 -8.80
CA VAL A 482 -21.49 -20.00 -9.73
C VAL A 482 -22.04 -20.26 -11.14
N GLU A 483 -23.18 -20.95 -11.27
CA GLU A 483 -23.85 -21.18 -12.56
C GLU A 483 -24.32 -19.86 -13.19
N ARG A 484 -24.86 -18.94 -12.39
CA ARG A 484 -25.25 -17.59 -12.83
C ARG A 484 -24.06 -16.77 -13.31
N TYR A 485 -22.94 -16.86 -12.59
CA TYR A 485 -21.68 -16.25 -13.00
C TYR A 485 -21.18 -16.81 -14.35
N ASP A 486 -21.17 -18.14 -14.50
CA ASP A 486 -20.77 -18.81 -15.75
C ASP A 486 -21.61 -18.34 -16.94
N ALA A 487 -22.95 -18.36 -16.78
CA ALA A 487 -23.89 -17.92 -17.81
C ALA A 487 -23.65 -16.46 -18.22
N PHE A 488 -23.41 -15.56 -17.25
CA PHE A 488 -23.08 -14.17 -17.54
C PHE A 488 -21.78 -14.06 -18.34
N MET A 489 -20.70 -14.74 -17.93
CA MET A 489 -19.40 -14.64 -18.62
C MET A 489 -19.46 -15.15 -20.07
N GLN A 490 -20.22 -16.22 -20.33
CA GLN A 490 -20.43 -16.75 -21.68
C GLN A 490 -21.13 -15.71 -22.59
N GLU A 491 -22.23 -15.11 -22.12
CA GLU A 491 -22.96 -14.09 -22.86
C GLU A 491 -22.16 -12.78 -23.01
N PHE A 492 -21.42 -12.40 -21.97
CA PHE A 492 -20.54 -11.23 -21.99
C PHE A 492 -19.44 -11.37 -23.04
N CYS A 493 -18.74 -12.51 -23.05
CA CYS A 493 -17.68 -12.75 -24.02
C CYS A 493 -18.22 -12.78 -25.46
N ALA A 494 -19.40 -13.38 -25.66
CA ALA A 494 -20.11 -13.35 -26.93
C ALA A 494 -20.46 -11.91 -27.36
N LEU A 495 -21.00 -11.12 -26.44
CA LEU A 495 -21.39 -9.74 -26.70
C LEU A 495 -20.19 -8.89 -27.15
N VAL A 496 -19.08 -8.93 -26.41
CA VAL A 496 -17.90 -8.10 -26.69
C VAL A 496 -17.28 -8.48 -28.03
N VAL A 497 -17.09 -9.78 -28.29
CA VAL A 497 -16.44 -10.25 -29.53
C VAL A 497 -17.38 -10.14 -30.72
N ASP A 498 -18.56 -10.74 -30.66
CA ASP A 498 -19.38 -10.95 -31.85
C ASP A 498 -20.12 -9.67 -32.27
N ARG A 499 -20.54 -8.83 -31.31
CA ARG A 499 -21.27 -7.58 -31.60
C ARG A 499 -20.33 -6.39 -31.79
N PHE A 500 -19.27 -6.28 -31.00
CA PHE A 500 -18.41 -5.10 -30.97
C PHE A 500 -17.05 -5.29 -31.65
N ASP A 501 -16.65 -6.53 -31.93
CA ASP A 501 -15.26 -6.88 -32.27
C ASP A 501 -14.26 -6.25 -31.27
N GLY A 502 -14.70 -6.14 -30.01
CA GLY A 502 -13.95 -5.53 -28.92
C GLY A 502 -12.88 -6.46 -28.37
N SER A 503 -12.08 -5.97 -27.42
CA SER A 503 -11.16 -6.81 -26.65
C SER A 503 -11.79 -7.22 -25.33
N LEU A 504 -11.71 -8.52 -25.01
CA LEU A 504 -12.19 -9.07 -23.75
C LEU A 504 -11.38 -8.59 -22.54
N LYS A 505 -10.18 -8.04 -22.76
CA LYS A 505 -9.32 -7.46 -21.72
C LYS A 505 -8.59 -6.24 -22.22
N ALA A 506 -8.76 -5.13 -21.51
CA ALA A 506 -8.15 -3.86 -21.88
C ALA A 506 -6.85 -3.58 -21.09
N GLU A 507 -6.82 -3.93 -19.81
CA GLU A 507 -5.68 -3.65 -18.92
C GLU A 507 -5.44 -4.66 -17.79
N HIS A 508 -6.42 -5.48 -17.41
CA HIS A 508 -6.24 -6.44 -16.31
C HIS A 508 -5.59 -7.78 -16.73
N ALA A 509 -5.16 -7.87 -17.99
CA ALA A 509 -4.60 -9.06 -18.64
C ALA A 509 -5.58 -10.25 -18.67
N THR A 510 -5.19 -11.33 -19.36
CA THR A 510 -6.02 -12.52 -19.60
C THR A 510 -6.39 -13.18 -18.28
N GLY A 511 -5.35 -13.54 -17.53
CA GLY A 511 -5.43 -14.43 -16.38
C GLY A 511 -6.32 -15.65 -16.61
N ARG A 512 -6.69 -16.29 -15.51
CA ARG A 512 -7.51 -17.51 -15.51
C ARG A 512 -8.95 -17.24 -15.91
N ASN A 513 -9.42 -16.01 -15.70
CA ASN A 513 -10.83 -15.69 -15.91
C ASN A 513 -11.21 -15.66 -17.39
N ILE A 514 -10.32 -15.14 -18.25
CA ILE A 514 -10.61 -14.98 -19.69
C ILE A 514 -9.88 -16.02 -20.56
N ALA A 515 -8.89 -16.75 -20.03
CA ALA A 515 -8.16 -17.78 -20.79
C ALA A 515 -9.06 -18.76 -21.59
N PRO A 516 -10.19 -19.28 -21.07
CA PRO A 516 -11.09 -20.17 -21.84
C PRO A 516 -11.72 -19.52 -23.09
N PHE A 517 -11.79 -18.20 -23.12
CA PHE A 517 -12.47 -17.42 -24.16
C PHE A 517 -11.49 -16.83 -25.18
N LEU A 518 -10.19 -17.08 -25.03
CA LEU A 518 -9.14 -16.53 -25.88
C LEU A 518 -9.34 -16.86 -27.37
N GLU A 519 -9.70 -18.10 -27.67
CA GLU A 519 -9.97 -18.54 -29.05
C GLU A 519 -11.17 -17.82 -29.67
N ARG A 520 -12.15 -17.39 -28.86
CA ARG A 520 -13.29 -16.64 -29.37
C ARG A 520 -12.85 -15.29 -29.92
N GLU A 521 -12.01 -14.55 -29.19
CA GLU A 521 -11.54 -13.23 -29.61
C GLU A 521 -10.58 -13.29 -30.81
N TRP A 522 -9.64 -14.23 -30.78
CA TRP A 522 -8.52 -14.29 -31.72
C TRP A 522 -8.72 -15.27 -32.88
N GLY A 523 -9.62 -16.23 -32.73
CA GLY A 523 -9.80 -17.34 -33.65
C GLY A 523 -8.72 -18.44 -33.50
N PRO A 524 -8.98 -19.63 -34.02
CA PRO A 524 -8.14 -20.81 -33.81
C PRO A 524 -6.70 -20.64 -34.32
N ARG A 525 -6.52 -19.89 -35.41
CA ARG A 525 -5.21 -19.67 -36.04
C ARG A 525 -4.25 -18.89 -35.13
N ALA A 526 -4.70 -17.74 -34.64
CA ALA A 526 -3.90 -16.89 -33.75
C ALA A 526 -3.70 -17.54 -32.37
N THR A 527 -4.73 -18.21 -31.84
CA THR A 527 -4.61 -18.94 -30.57
C THR A 527 -3.61 -20.10 -30.65
N GLU A 528 -3.57 -20.86 -31.75
CA GLU A 528 -2.57 -21.92 -31.92
C GLU A 528 -1.14 -21.35 -32.06
N LEU A 529 -0.97 -20.17 -32.67
CA LEU A 529 0.32 -19.48 -32.67
C LEU A 529 0.77 -19.08 -31.25
N MET A 530 -0.16 -18.68 -30.39
CA MET A 530 0.14 -18.42 -28.97
C MET A 530 0.58 -19.70 -28.25
N TRP A 531 -0.09 -20.84 -28.48
CA TRP A 531 0.33 -22.14 -27.95
C TRP A 531 1.73 -22.53 -28.42
N ARG A 532 2.02 -22.41 -29.72
CA ARG A 532 3.33 -22.71 -30.28
C ARG A 532 4.41 -21.77 -29.75
N THR A 533 4.10 -20.48 -29.58
CA THR A 533 5.02 -19.51 -28.95
C THR A 533 5.39 -19.97 -27.54
N LYS A 534 4.40 -20.38 -26.73
CA LYS A 534 4.64 -20.94 -25.40
C LYS A 534 5.49 -22.21 -25.44
N GLN A 535 5.22 -23.13 -26.37
CA GLN A 535 5.97 -24.39 -26.50
C GLN A 535 7.43 -24.17 -26.91
N VAL A 536 7.69 -23.16 -27.76
CA VAL A 536 9.06 -22.81 -28.19
C VAL A 536 9.85 -22.21 -27.03
N ILE A 537 9.25 -21.36 -26.20
CA ILE A 537 9.94 -20.69 -25.07
C ILE A 537 10.04 -21.59 -23.85
N ASP A 538 8.98 -22.34 -23.53
CA ASP A 538 8.89 -23.22 -22.37
C ASP A 538 8.36 -24.60 -22.78
N PRO A 539 9.22 -25.44 -23.40
CA PRO A 539 8.81 -26.75 -23.93
C PRO A 539 8.36 -27.73 -22.83
N ALA A 540 8.84 -27.55 -21.60
CA ALA A 540 8.42 -28.35 -20.45
C ALA A 540 7.08 -27.88 -19.85
N GLY A 541 6.64 -26.67 -20.18
CA GLY A 541 5.37 -26.09 -19.71
C GLY A 541 5.35 -25.75 -18.22
N VAL A 542 6.52 -25.51 -17.60
CA VAL A 542 6.66 -25.30 -16.15
C VAL A 542 6.28 -23.89 -15.70
N LEU A 543 6.38 -22.88 -16.57
CA LEU A 543 6.10 -21.50 -16.20
C LEU A 543 4.62 -21.16 -16.31
N ALA A 544 4.03 -20.77 -15.18
CA ALA A 544 2.70 -20.19 -15.08
C ALA A 544 1.63 -20.96 -15.89
N PRO A 545 1.54 -22.30 -15.75
CA PRO A 545 0.60 -23.08 -16.53
C PRO A 545 -0.83 -22.63 -16.24
N ARG A 546 -1.67 -22.70 -17.28
CA ARG A 546 -3.11 -22.40 -17.21
C ARG A 546 -3.44 -20.94 -16.81
N ILE A 547 -2.45 -20.03 -16.85
CA ILE A 547 -2.68 -18.59 -16.60
C ILE A 547 -3.22 -17.94 -17.86
N VAL A 548 -2.41 -17.79 -18.91
CA VAL A 548 -2.84 -17.15 -20.17
C VAL A 548 -3.53 -18.15 -21.10
N LEU A 549 -3.05 -19.40 -21.13
CA LEU A 549 -3.50 -20.43 -22.04
C LEU A 549 -4.07 -21.62 -21.27
N ASP A 550 -5.35 -21.92 -21.49
CA ASP A 550 -6.01 -23.12 -20.98
C ASP A 550 -6.97 -23.66 -22.05
N ARG A 551 -7.01 -24.98 -22.23
CA ARG A 551 -7.94 -25.64 -23.16
C ARG A 551 -9.23 -26.08 -22.47
N ASP A 552 -9.29 -25.99 -21.15
CA ASP A 552 -10.50 -26.28 -20.39
C ASP A 552 -11.52 -25.13 -20.58
N PRO A 553 -12.68 -25.38 -21.24
CA PRO A 553 -13.68 -24.35 -21.49
C PRO A 553 -14.36 -23.85 -20.21
N ARG A 554 -14.09 -24.48 -19.06
CA ARG A 554 -14.62 -24.10 -17.74
C ARG A 554 -13.52 -23.67 -16.76
N ALA A 555 -12.30 -23.35 -17.25
CA ALA A 555 -11.19 -23.02 -16.36
C ALA A 555 -11.46 -21.80 -15.46
N HIS A 556 -12.29 -20.85 -15.92
CA HIS A 556 -12.70 -19.66 -15.16
C HIS A 556 -13.52 -19.98 -13.90
N LEU A 557 -14.03 -21.21 -13.76
CA LEU A 557 -14.75 -21.67 -12.57
C LEU A 557 -13.84 -22.40 -11.56
N ARG A 558 -12.60 -22.70 -11.93
CA ARG A 558 -11.65 -23.42 -11.08
C ARG A 558 -11.05 -22.49 -10.04
N GLY A 559 -11.09 -22.88 -8.77
CA GLY A 559 -10.41 -22.17 -7.69
C GLY A 559 -11.10 -20.87 -7.26
N LEU A 560 -12.39 -20.71 -7.55
CA LEU A 560 -13.19 -19.62 -6.99
C LEU A 560 -13.16 -19.67 -5.46
N LYS A 561 -12.80 -18.55 -4.83
CA LYS A 561 -12.60 -18.46 -3.38
C LYS A 561 -13.89 -18.10 -2.68
N THR A 562 -14.17 -18.73 -1.54
CA THR A 562 -15.22 -18.28 -0.62
C THR A 562 -14.70 -17.09 0.20
N ILE A 563 -15.61 -16.20 0.63
CA ILE A 563 -15.27 -15.05 1.48
C ILE A 563 -16.02 -15.18 2.82
N PRO A 564 -15.54 -16.00 3.76
CA PRO A 564 -16.19 -16.12 5.05
C PRO A 564 -16.11 -14.80 5.83
N LYS A 565 -17.16 -14.55 6.62
CA LYS A 565 -17.23 -13.37 7.49
C LYS A 565 -16.20 -13.49 8.62
N VAL A 566 -15.50 -12.40 8.90
CA VAL A 566 -14.49 -12.30 9.96
C VAL A 566 -14.88 -11.17 10.92
N GLU A 567 -13.91 -10.46 11.48
CA GLU A 567 -14.16 -9.24 12.24
C GLU A 567 -14.84 -8.16 11.38
N ALA A 568 -15.82 -7.45 11.93
CA ALA A 568 -16.60 -6.44 11.22
C ALA A 568 -15.74 -5.34 10.56
N VAL A 569 -14.62 -4.96 11.19
CA VAL A 569 -13.67 -3.99 10.63
C VAL A 569 -12.95 -4.51 9.38
N ALA A 570 -12.81 -5.83 9.23
CA ALA A 570 -12.08 -6.48 8.13
C ALA A 570 -13.00 -7.09 7.07
N ASP A 571 -14.27 -7.33 7.38
CA ASP A 571 -15.24 -7.95 6.48
C ASP A 571 -15.36 -7.26 5.10
N PRO A 572 -15.36 -5.91 5.01
CA PRO A 572 -15.40 -5.20 3.72
C PRO A 572 -14.21 -5.48 2.80
N CYS A 573 -13.10 -6.03 3.31
CA CYS A 573 -11.87 -6.26 2.55
C CYS A 573 -12.11 -7.09 1.28
N ILE A 574 -11.61 -6.60 0.15
CA ILE A 574 -11.61 -7.31 -1.15
C ILE A 574 -10.25 -7.97 -1.47
N GLU A 575 -9.30 -7.97 -0.53
CA GLU A 575 -7.94 -8.50 -0.73
C GLU A 575 -7.13 -7.78 -1.81
N CYS A 576 -7.35 -6.47 -2.03
CA CYS A 576 -6.65 -5.70 -3.08
C CYS A 576 -5.16 -5.42 -2.83
N GLY A 577 -4.71 -5.46 -1.56
CA GLY A 577 -3.30 -5.30 -1.20
C GLY A 577 -2.78 -3.86 -1.09
N PHE A 578 -3.62 -2.82 -1.22
CA PHE A 578 -3.19 -1.42 -1.15
C PHE A 578 -2.54 -1.05 0.20
N CYS A 579 -2.92 -1.76 1.25
CA CYS A 579 -2.42 -1.59 2.60
C CYS A 579 -1.07 -2.28 2.87
N GLU A 580 -0.53 -3.06 1.93
CA GLU A 580 0.70 -3.82 2.16
C GLU A 580 1.96 -2.95 2.21
N PRO A 581 2.22 -2.06 1.23
CA PRO A 581 3.48 -1.31 1.15
C PRO A 581 3.73 -0.37 2.33
N THR A 582 2.68 0.05 3.02
CA THR A 582 2.80 0.94 4.19
C THR A 582 3.06 0.17 5.49
N CYS A 583 3.00 -1.17 5.47
CA CYS A 583 3.03 -1.94 6.70
C CYS A 583 4.47 -2.15 7.20
N PRO A 584 4.79 -1.81 8.46
CA PRO A 584 6.15 -1.97 8.99
C PRO A 584 6.63 -3.43 9.07
N SER A 585 5.74 -4.41 8.99
CA SER A 585 6.07 -5.83 9.02
C SER A 585 6.05 -6.50 7.64
N GLU A 586 6.00 -5.74 6.55
CA GLU A 586 5.88 -6.29 5.18
C GLU A 586 7.02 -7.23 4.79
N ASP A 587 8.23 -6.94 5.27
CA ASP A 587 9.45 -7.69 4.99
C ASP A 587 9.89 -8.54 6.20
N LEU A 588 9.01 -8.75 7.19
CA LEU A 588 9.28 -9.55 8.38
C LEU A 588 8.32 -10.73 8.51
N THR A 589 7.03 -10.46 8.66
CA THR A 589 5.98 -11.45 8.91
C THR A 589 4.78 -11.16 8.00
N THR A 590 3.64 -10.72 8.53
CA THR A 590 2.40 -10.52 7.75
C THR A 590 2.06 -9.07 7.52
N THR A 591 1.49 -8.78 6.34
CA THR A 591 0.87 -7.50 6.01
C THR A 591 -0.63 -7.48 6.39
N PRO A 592 -1.31 -6.31 6.40
CA PRO A 592 -2.71 -6.21 6.78
C PRO A 592 -3.64 -7.11 5.96
N ARG A 593 -3.43 -7.20 4.63
CA ARG A 593 -4.18 -8.13 3.77
C ARG A 593 -3.93 -9.58 4.19
N GLN A 594 -2.68 -9.96 4.39
CA GLN A 594 -2.30 -11.32 4.77
C GLN A 594 -2.92 -11.75 6.11
N ARG A 595 -2.99 -10.84 7.10
CA ARG A 595 -3.69 -11.10 8.38
C ARG A 595 -5.15 -11.45 8.16
N ILE A 596 -5.85 -10.72 7.30
CA ILE A 596 -7.26 -10.98 6.95
C ILE A 596 -7.39 -12.32 6.21
N VAL A 597 -6.48 -12.63 5.27
CA VAL A 597 -6.48 -13.92 4.56
C VAL A 597 -6.31 -15.10 5.52
N LEU A 598 -5.41 -15.01 6.49
CA LEU A 598 -5.22 -16.03 7.53
C LEU A 598 -6.48 -16.18 8.40
N ARG A 599 -7.10 -15.07 8.80
CA ARG A 599 -8.39 -15.11 9.54
C ARG A 599 -9.49 -15.77 8.74
N ARG A 600 -9.60 -15.45 7.46
CA ARG A 600 -10.56 -16.10 6.56
C ARG A 600 -10.30 -17.58 6.44
N GLU A 601 -9.04 -18.00 6.37
CA GLU A 601 -8.73 -19.42 6.35
C GLU A 601 -9.15 -20.12 7.64
N MET A 602 -8.89 -19.54 8.82
CA MET A 602 -9.42 -20.08 10.08
C MET A 602 -10.94 -20.22 10.02
N MET A 603 -11.65 -19.27 9.42
CA MET A 603 -13.10 -19.34 9.25
C MET A 603 -13.59 -20.39 8.24
N ARG A 604 -12.73 -20.87 7.32
CA ARG A 604 -13.04 -21.97 6.39
C ARG A 604 -12.90 -23.35 7.03
N GLN A 605 -12.17 -23.45 8.14
CA GLN A 605 -11.83 -24.71 8.79
C GLN A 605 -12.95 -25.23 9.71
N GLU A 606 -12.92 -26.54 9.95
CA GLU A 606 -13.67 -27.15 11.06
C GLU A 606 -13.04 -26.76 12.39
N ASP A 607 -13.86 -26.60 13.43
CA ASP A 607 -13.38 -26.20 14.75
C ASP A 607 -12.34 -27.21 15.28
N GLY A 608 -11.12 -26.73 15.52
CA GLY A 608 -10.03 -27.56 16.05
C GLY A 608 -9.26 -28.35 15.00
N SER A 609 -9.45 -28.08 13.70
CA SER A 609 -8.65 -28.75 12.66
C SER A 609 -7.14 -28.52 12.85
N PRO A 610 -6.27 -29.45 12.42
CA PRO A 610 -4.82 -29.26 12.44
C PRO A 610 -4.35 -28.00 11.72
N VAL A 611 -5.02 -27.62 10.62
CA VAL A 611 -4.72 -26.37 9.90
C VAL A 611 -5.06 -25.16 10.77
N GLU A 612 -6.26 -25.12 11.37
CA GLU A 612 -6.65 -24.02 12.25
C GLU A 612 -5.68 -23.88 13.43
N ALA A 613 -5.31 -25.01 14.07
CA ALA A 613 -4.34 -25.01 15.16
C ALA A 613 -2.98 -24.45 14.74
N GLY A 614 -2.44 -24.88 13.59
CA GLY A 614 -1.18 -24.36 13.06
C GLY A 614 -1.24 -22.88 12.68
N LEU A 615 -2.39 -22.41 12.17
CA LEU A 615 -2.61 -21.00 11.92
C LEU A 615 -2.69 -20.19 13.22
N LEU A 616 -3.37 -20.69 14.25
CA LEU A 616 -3.49 -19.99 15.54
C LEU A 616 -2.15 -19.86 16.26
N ASP A 617 -1.33 -20.91 16.22
CA ASP A 617 0.03 -20.92 16.78
C ASP A 617 0.90 -19.82 16.15
N ALA A 618 0.86 -19.70 14.81
CA ALA A 618 1.60 -18.67 14.09
C ALA A 618 1.02 -17.25 14.28
N TYR A 619 -0.31 -17.11 14.31
CA TYR A 619 -0.99 -15.81 14.23
C TYR A 619 -0.66 -14.87 15.40
N GLY A 620 -0.41 -15.42 16.60
CA GLY A 620 -0.01 -14.63 17.76
C GLY A 620 1.21 -13.75 17.47
N TYR A 621 2.30 -14.36 17.00
CA TYR A 621 3.52 -13.64 16.67
C TYR A 621 3.44 -12.94 15.30
N ASP A 622 3.07 -13.70 14.25
CA ASP A 622 3.16 -13.25 12.85
C ASP A 622 2.18 -12.14 12.51
N ALA A 623 1.06 -12.02 13.23
CA ALA A 623 0.04 -11.00 12.99
C ALA A 623 -0.12 -10.02 14.15
N VAL A 624 -0.30 -10.51 15.39
CA VAL A 624 -0.63 -9.63 16.51
C VAL A 624 0.63 -8.96 17.08
N ASP A 625 1.70 -9.72 17.27
CA ASP A 625 2.87 -9.20 17.97
C ASP A 625 3.78 -8.34 17.08
N THR A 626 3.93 -8.72 15.82
CA THR A 626 4.74 -7.97 14.86
C THR A 626 3.97 -6.80 14.20
N CYS A 627 2.72 -6.54 14.60
CA CYS A 627 2.03 -5.31 14.23
C CYS A 627 2.54 -4.12 15.08
N ALA A 628 2.84 -2.98 14.48
CA ALA A 628 3.13 -1.77 15.26
C ALA A 628 1.86 -1.27 16.00
N GLY A 629 0.68 -1.38 15.36
CA GLY A 629 -0.58 -0.83 15.88
C GLY A 629 -0.73 0.68 15.64
N ASP A 630 0.05 1.20 14.68
CA ASP A 630 0.09 2.59 14.20
C ASP A 630 -1.07 2.95 13.26
N SER A 631 -1.82 1.95 12.78
CA SER A 631 -3.00 2.13 11.94
C SER A 631 -2.76 2.85 10.60
N THR A 632 -1.51 2.96 10.11
CA THR A 632 -1.18 3.53 8.80
C THR A 632 -1.87 2.79 7.64
N CYS A 633 -2.12 1.49 7.81
CA CYS A 633 -2.94 0.69 6.90
C CYS A 633 -4.36 1.25 6.65
N LYS A 634 -4.93 1.98 7.61
CA LYS A 634 -6.23 2.66 7.50
C LYS A 634 -6.17 3.81 6.48
N LEU A 635 -5.06 4.56 6.47
CA LEU A 635 -4.84 5.68 5.56
C LEU A 635 -4.64 5.19 4.12
N ALA A 636 -3.89 4.09 3.96
CA ALA A 636 -3.65 3.46 2.67
C ALA A 636 -4.89 2.72 2.11
N CYS A 637 -5.77 2.23 2.99
CA CYS A 637 -6.99 1.52 2.58
C CYS A 637 -8.08 2.51 2.13
N PRO A 638 -8.57 2.45 0.87
CA PRO A 638 -9.56 3.41 0.39
C PRO A 638 -10.92 3.37 1.11
N VAL A 639 -11.24 2.26 1.79
CA VAL A 639 -12.45 2.10 2.61
C VAL A 639 -12.16 2.12 4.12
N GLY A 640 -10.95 2.52 4.52
CA GLY A 640 -10.63 2.81 5.93
C GLY A 640 -10.54 1.58 6.84
N ILE A 641 -10.16 0.41 6.32
CA ILE A 641 -9.97 -0.81 7.14
C ILE A 641 -8.76 -0.62 8.06
N ASP A 642 -9.00 -0.67 9.37
CA ASP A 642 -7.97 -0.52 10.39
C ASP A 642 -7.60 -1.86 11.03
N THR A 643 -6.60 -2.53 10.45
CA THR A 643 -6.06 -3.76 11.07
C THR A 643 -5.19 -3.46 12.30
N GLY A 644 -4.70 -2.23 12.48
CA GLY A 644 -3.97 -1.80 13.67
C GLY A 644 -4.87 -1.84 14.90
N ALA A 645 -6.06 -1.24 14.80
CA ALA A 645 -7.11 -1.33 15.82
C ALA A 645 -7.56 -2.78 16.05
N MET A 646 -7.71 -3.57 14.98
CA MET A 646 -8.04 -4.99 15.09
C MET A 646 -6.99 -5.77 15.90
N MET A 647 -5.69 -5.56 15.63
CA MET A 647 -4.62 -6.23 16.37
C MET A 647 -4.54 -5.75 17.83
N LYS A 648 -4.77 -4.45 18.10
CA LYS A 648 -4.90 -3.93 19.48
C LYS A 648 -6.06 -4.62 20.23
N GLY A 649 -7.19 -4.85 19.56
CA GLY A 649 -8.30 -5.64 20.09
C GLY A 649 -7.92 -7.10 20.38
N PHE A 650 -7.10 -7.73 19.54
CA PHE A 650 -6.58 -9.08 19.79
C PHE A 650 -5.55 -9.15 20.93
N ARG A 651 -4.74 -8.10 21.12
CA ARG A 651 -3.90 -7.97 22.34
C ARG A 651 -4.77 -7.96 23.58
N HIS A 652 -5.84 -7.15 23.57
CA HIS A 652 -6.79 -7.10 24.69
C HIS A 652 -7.41 -8.47 24.99
N ARG A 653 -7.87 -9.21 23.98
CA ARG A 653 -8.44 -10.57 24.18
C ARG A 653 -7.47 -11.54 24.84
N ARG A 654 -6.17 -11.37 24.61
CA ARG A 654 -5.10 -12.19 25.21
C ARG A 654 -4.77 -11.79 26.65
N HIS A 655 -5.32 -10.69 27.18
CA HIS A 655 -5.10 -10.27 28.56
C HIS A 655 -6.01 -10.99 29.54
N THR A 656 -5.42 -11.46 30.64
CA THR A 656 -6.17 -12.01 31.77
C THR A 656 -6.79 -10.90 32.62
N PRO A 657 -7.87 -11.19 33.39
CA PRO A 657 -8.42 -10.25 34.37
C PRO A 657 -7.43 -9.80 35.44
N ARG A 658 -6.35 -10.57 35.68
CA ARG A 658 -5.27 -10.18 36.60
C ARG A 658 -4.36 -9.13 35.98
N GLU A 659 -3.98 -9.30 34.71
CA GLU A 659 -3.16 -8.32 33.99
C GLU A 659 -3.88 -6.99 33.84
N GLU A 660 -5.18 -6.98 33.50
CA GLU A 660 -5.99 -5.74 33.46
C GLU A 660 -6.06 -5.03 34.83
N ARG A 661 -6.16 -5.79 35.93
CA ARG A 661 -6.12 -5.21 37.29
C ARG A 661 -4.75 -4.60 37.61
N ILE A 662 -3.66 -5.25 37.21
CA ILE A 662 -2.30 -4.72 37.36
C ILE A 662 -2.15 -3.45 36.52
N ALA A 663 -2.58 -3.46 35.25
CA ALA A 663 -2.55 -2.29 34.38
C ALA A 663 -3.34 -1.11 34.99
N ALA A 664 -4.53 -1.35 35.53
CA ALA A 664 -5.32 -0.34 36.23
C ALA A 664 -4.61 0.21 37.47
N LEU A 665 -3.94 -0.65 38.26
CA LEU A 665 -3.18 -0.22 39.43
C LEU A 665 -1.95 0.62 39.03
N THR A 666 -1.23 0.19 38.01
CA THR A 666 -0.07 0.90 37.44
C THR A 666 -0.51 2.26 36.88
N ALA A 667 -1.67 2.33 36.22
CA ALA A 667 -2.26 3.59 35.78
C ALA A 667 -2.61 4.48 36.99
N LYS A 668 -3.32 3.97 38.00
CA LYS A 668 -3.65 4.78 39.19
C LYS A 668 -2.41 5.38 39.85
N ASN A 669 -1.29 4.65 39.85
CA ASN A 669 -0.01 5.04 40.45
C ASN A 669 1.05 5.51 39.43
N PHE A 670 0.64 6.00 38.26
CA PHE A 670 1.56 6.30 37.16
C PHE A 670 2.66 7.31 37.52
N ARG A 671 2.43 8.22 38.48
CA ARG A 671 3.47 9.11 39.01
C ARG A 671 4.69 8.36 39.56
N VAL A 672 4.46 7.24 40.26
CA VAL A 672 5.53 6.38 40.80
C VAL A 672 6.19 5.60 39.67
N VAL A 673 5.41 5.17 38.68
CA VAL A 673 5.90 4.44 37.50
C VAL A 673 6.83 5.31 36.67
N GLU A 674 6.42 6.54 36.36
CA GLU A 674 7.22 7.55 35.66
C GLU A 674 8.54 7.84 36.40
N ALA A 675 8.47 8.09 37.71
CA ALA A 675 9.66 8.36 38.52
C ALA A 675 10.62 7.16 38.56
N SER A 676 10.08 5.95 38.69
CA SER A 676 10.85 4.70 38.68
C SER A 676 11.48 4.43 37.31
N ALA A 677 10.76 4.65 36.21
CA ALA A 677 11.27 4.49 34.85
C ALA A 677 12.44 5.45 34.59
N ARG A 678 12.28 6.73 34.94
CA ARG A 678 13.37 7.72 34.83
C ARG A 678 14.59 7.34 35.68
N LEU A 679 14.37 6.85 36.90
CA LEU A 679 15.48 6.38 37.75
C LEU A 679 16.17 5.15 37.16
N ALA A 680 15.41 4.20 36.60
CA ALA A 680 15.96 3.01 35.95
C ALA A 680 16.83 3.40 34.75
N VAL A 681 16.37 4.33 33.91
CA VAL A 681 17.16 4.88 32.80
C VAL A 681 18.41 5.61 33.32
N ALA A 682 18.31 6.41 34.39
CA ALA A 682 19.47 7.09 34.98
C ALA A 682 20.53 6.11 35.51
N VAL A 683 20.10 5.00 36.12
CA VAL A 683 21.00 3.95 36.59
C VAL A 683 21.61 3.21 35.40
N ALA A 684 20.82 2.91 34.37
CA ALA A 684 21.29 2.23 33.18
C ALA A 684 22.33 3.08 32.40
N ASP A 685 22.06 4.36 32.19
CA ASP A 685 22.97 5.36 31.61
C ASP A 685 24.31 5.39 32.36
N ALA A 686 24.26 5.51 33.70
CA ALA A 686 25.43 5.50 34.55
C ALA A 686 26.22 4.16 34.53
N VAL A 687 25.55 3.04 34.29
CA VAL A 687 26.18 1.72 34.15
C VAL A 687 26.80 1.58 32.75
N GLY A 688 26.09 1.98 31.70
CA GLY A 688 26.56 2.01 30.31
C GLY A 688 27.86 2.80 30.16
N ASP A 689 27.91 4.00 30.73
CA ASP A 689 29.11 4.85 30.75
C ASP A 689 30.34 4.19 31.38
N ARG A 690 30.14 3.26 32.32
CA ARG A 690 31.22 2.66 33.13
C ARG A 690 31.69 1.30 32.60
N VAL A 691 30.77 0.48 32.12
CA VAL A 691 31.04 -0.93 31.77
C VAL A 691 30.46 -1.35 30.41
N GLY A 692 29.92 -0.41 29.63
CA GLY A 692 29.26 -0.63 28.35
C GLY A 692 27.85 -1.22 28.47
N ASP A 693 27.09 -1.24 27.36
CA ASP A 693 25.69 -1.72 27.32
C ASP A 693 25.52 -3.23 27.36
N GLY A 694 26.59 -4.00 27.15
CA GLY A 694 26.57 -5.47 27.06
C GLY A 694 25.93 -6.16 28.28
N PRO A 695 26.32 -5.84 29.52
CA PRO A 695 25.72 -6.39 30.73
C PRO A 695 24.23 -6.04 30.90
N LEU A 696 23.82 -4.81 30.57
CA LEU A 696 22.42 -4.36 30.68
C LEU A 696 21.53 -5.11 29.68
N GLY A 697 22.00 -5.29 28.45
CA GLY A 697 21.34 -6.13 27.45
C GLY A 697 21.23 -7.58 27.91
N ALA A 698 22.27 -8.15 28.53
CA ALA A 698 22.23 -9.53 29.02
C ALA A 698 21.21 -9.74 30.15
N VAL A 699 21.16 -8.81 31.11
CA VAL A 699 20.22 -8.85 32.25
C VAL A 699 18.78 -8.73 31.75
N THR A 700 18.49 -7.76 30.89
CA THR A 700 17.13 -7.56 30.35
C THR A 700 16.70 -8.74 29.48
N ARG A 701 17.58 -9.32 28.65
CA ARG A 701 17.28 -10.56 27.92
C ARG A 701 16.95 -11.73 28.83
N LEU A 702 17.66 -11.89 29.95
CA LEU A 702 17.37 -12.95 30.92
C LEU A 702 16.01 -12.73 31.61
N ALA A 703 15.73 -11.50 32.05
CA ALA A 703 14.45 -11.13 32.66
C ALA A 703 13.28 -11.33 31.67
N ARG A 704 13.49 -10.95 30.40
CA ARG A 704 12.54 -11.12 29.30
C ARG A 704 12.24 -12.58 29.01
N LYS A 705 13.24 -13.46 29.04
CA LYS A 705 13.07 -14.92 28.92
C LYS A 705 12.33 -15.52 30.12
N ALA A 706 12.54 -14.98 31.32
CA ALA A 706 11.91 -15.47 32.55
C ALA A 706 10.44 -15.02 32.71
N VAL A 707 10.11 -13.78 32.32
CA VAL A 707 8.77 -13.19 32.46
C VAL A 707 7.95 -13.36 31.18
N ARG A 708 8.17 -12.50 30.18
CA ARG A 708 7.58 -12.55 28.84
C ARG A 708 8.25 -11.53 27.90
N PRO A 709 8.57 -11.92 26.66
CA PRO A 709 8.94 -11.01 25.57
C PRO A 709 8.03 -9.78 25.44
N ASP A 710 6.72 -9.96 25.42
CA ASP A 710 5.77 -8.86 25.19
C ASP A 710 5.53 -7.94 26.41
N LEU A 711 6.21 -8.16 27.54
CA LEU A 711 6.09 -7.32 28.76
C LEU A 711 7.39 -6.65 29.18
N VAL A 712 8.53 -7.29 28.93
CA VAL A 712 9.83 -6.81 29.39
C VAL A 712 10.63 -6.31 28.18
N PRO A 713 10.83 -4.99 28.07
CA PRO A 713 11.71 -4.38 27.08
C PRO A 713 13.15 -4.93 27.15
N GLU A 714 13.79 -5.13 26.01
CA GLU A 714 15.25 -5.29 25.95
C GLU A 714 15.90 -3.91 26.09
N TRP A 715 17.04 -3.83 26.81
CA TRP A 715 17.85 -2.61 26.82
C TRP A 715 18.50 -2.41 25.45
N LEU A 716 18.27 -1.25 24.84
CA LEU A 716 18.89 -0.85 23.59
C LEU A 716 19.95 0.23 23.88
N PRO A 717 21.16 0.15 23.30
CA PRO A 717 22.20 1.17 23.49
C PRO A 717 21.75 2.59 23.10
N GLN A 718 20.78 2.71 22.20
CA GLN A 718 20.23 3.99 21.72
C GLN A 718 19.13 4.55 22.63
N ILE A 719 18.82 3.90 23.76
CA ILE A 719 17.93 4.50 24.76
C ILE A 719 18.70 5.67 25.40
N PRO A 720 18.23 6.92 25.24
CA PRO A 720 18.92 8.07 25.80
C PRO A 720 18.84 8.03 27.33
N GLY A 721 19.77 8.74 27.98
CA GLY A 721 19.81 8.89 29.42
C GLY A 721 18.56 9.54 30.03
N ALA A 722 18.55 9.73 31.34
CA ALA A 722 17.36 10.21 32.03
C ALA A 722 17.08 11.71 31.81
N ALA A 723 15.82 12.02 31.51
CA ALA A 723 15.35 13.39 31.35
C ALA A 723 15.61 14.27 32.59
N ALA A 724 15.61 15.60 32.36
CA ALA A 724 15.21 16.66 33.29
C ALA A 724 14.57 16.20 34.63
N GLY A 725 15.29 16.27 35.76
CA GLY A 725 14.67 16.01 37.08
C GLY A 725 13.66 17.10 37.47
N ARG A 726 13.82 18.30 36.91
CA ARG A 726 12.94 19.47 37.05
C ARG A 726 12.63 20.01 35.66
N LEU A 727 11.37 20.35 35.42
CA LEU A 727 10.92 21.03 34.21
C LEU A 727 11.23 22.55 34.29
N PRO A 728 11.28 23.26 33.15
CA PRO A 728 11.40 24.72 33.13
C PRO A 728 10.32 25.40 33.96
N ARG A 729 10.66 26.55 34.56
CA ARG A 729 9.68 27.36 35.30
C ARG A 729 8.89 28.21 34.31
N THR A 730 7.58 28.21 34.47
CA THR A 730 6.62 28.96 33.64
C THR A 730 5.48 29.48 34.51
N ASP A 731 4.84 30.57 34.09
CA ASP A 731 3.72 31.19 34.79
C ASP A 731 2.41 31.03 34.02
N ARG A 732 1.30 30.85 34.75
CA ARG A 732 -0.05 30.76 34.14
C ARG A 732 -0.54 32.10 33.62
N VAL A 733 -0.16 33.18 34.31
CA VAL A 733 -0.62 34.54 33.97
C VAL A 733 0.06 34.98 32.69
N GLY A 734 -0.73 35.35 31.69
CA GLY A 734 -0.23 35.79 30.38
C GLY A 734 0.17 34.66 29.43
N ALA A 735 -0.07 33.40 29.79
CA ALA A 735 0.20 32.26 28.92
C ALA A 735 -0.75 32.24 27.72
N SER A 736 -0.20 32.03 26.52
CA SER A 736 -0.94 31.87 25.26
C SER A 736 -1.41 30.44 25.04
N ALA A 737 -0.77 29.47 25.69
CA ALA A 737 -1.14 28.05 25.62
C ALA A 737 -0.72 27.28 26.88
N VAL A 738 -1.36 26.13 27.11
CA VAL A 738 -0.91 25.14 28.08
C VAL A 738 0.07 24.21 27.38
N TYR A 739 1.29 24.11 27.88
CA TYR A 739 2.28 23.16 27.38
C TYR A 739 2.25 21.86 28.19
N TYR A 740 1.96 20.77 27.49
CA TYR A 740 1.98 19.40 27.99
C TYR A 740 3.26 18.66 27.54
N PRO A 741 4.31 18.65 28.37
CA PRO A 741 5.47 17.80 28.12
C PRO A 741 5.09 16.33 28.29
N ALA A 742 5.10 15.55 27.21
CA ALA A 742 4.70 14.15 27.20
C ALA A 742 5.54 13.29 28.14
N CYS A 743 4.95 12.22 28.68
CA CYS A 743 5.63 11.35 29.65
C CYS A 743 6.97 10.79 29.13
N VAL A 744 7.07 10.50 27.83
CA VAL A 744 8.32 10.04 27.19
C VAL A 744 9.43 11.08 27.29
N ASN A 745 9.13 12.37 27.09
CA ASN A 745 10.08 13.48 27.23
C ASN A 745 10.40 13.83 28.70
N ARG A 746 9.58 13.34 29.65
CA ARG A 746 9.85 13.43 31.10
C ARG A 746 10.62 12.23 31.65
N ILE A 747 10.74 11.15 30.89
CA ILE A 747 11.48 9.93 31.25
C ILE A 747 12.85 9.91 30.55
N PHE A 748 12.85 10.12 29.23
CA PHE A 748 14.00 10.02 28.33
C PHE A 748 14.54 11.41 27.97
N ALA A 749 15.86 11.58 28.01
CA ALA A 749 16.55 12.79 27.56
C ALA A 749 16.64 12.88 26.03
N GLY A 750 17.16 14.00 25.54
CA GLY A 750 17.61 14.22 24.17
C GLY A 750 18.71 13.23 23.74
N PRO A 751 18.95 13.03 22.44
CA PRO A 751 20.11 12.26 21.96
C PRO A 751 21.45 12.87 22.42
N ASP A 752 21.52 14.19 22.59
CA ASP A 752 22.71 14.89 23.12
C ASP A 752 22.91 14.70 24.64
N GLY A 753 22.05 13.93 25.30
CA GLY A 753 22.11 13.65 26.73
C GLY A 753 22.11 14.91 27.61
N ARG A 754 22.81 14.86 28.73
CA ARG A 754 23.07 16.04 29.58
C ARG A 754 24.55 16.43 29.50
N PRO A 755 24.89 17.73 29.40
CA PRO A 755 24.04 18.91 29.64
C PRO A 755 23.32 19.49 28.39
N GLY A 756 22.94 18.66 27.42
CA GLY A 756 22.19 19.09 26.23
C GLY A 756 20.85 19.78 26.53
N LEU A 757 20.38 20.60 25.57
CA LEU A 757 19.10 21.32 25.63
C LEU A 757 17.93 20.33 25.57
N SER A 758 17.03 20.37 26.56
CA SER A 758 15.83 19.54 26.53
C SER A 758 14.74 20.13 25.64
N LEU A 759 13.86 19.27 25.10
CA LEU A 759 12.72 19.71 24.29
C LEU A 759 11.81 20.68 25.05
N ALA A 760 11.59 20.45 26.34
CA ALA A 760 10.79 21.35 27.17
C ALA A 760 11.43 22.74 27.32
N GLU A 761 12.75 22.82 27.46
CA GLU A 761 13.47 24.10 27.47
C GLU A 761 13.37 24.78 26.10
N ALA A 762 13.48 24.03 25.01
CA ALA A 762 13.35 24.54 23.65
C ALA A 762 11.96 25.15 23.40
N VAL A 763 10.88 24.41 23.70
CA VAL A 763 9.49 24.89 23.54
C VAL A 763 9.26 26.17 24.34
N VAL A 764 9.68 26.20 25.61
CA VAL A 764 9.50 27.39 26.47
C VAL A 764 10.31 28.58 25.94
N ALA A 765 11.57 28.37 25.53
CA ALA A 765 12.44 29.44 25.04
C ALA A 765 12.00 30.00 23.68
N VAL A 766 11.58 29.14 22.75
CA VAL A 766 11.07 29.55 21.43
C VAL A 766 9.74 30.28 21.58
N SER A 767 8.81 29.73 22.36
CA SER A 767 7.50 30.34 22.60
C SER A 767 7.60 31.72 23.27
N GLY A 768 8.51 31.84 24.27
CA GLY A 768 8.79 33.12 24.92
C GLY A 768 9.37 34.17 23.96
N ARG A 769 10.28 33.77 23.06
CA ARG A 769 10.85 34.67 22.04
C ARG A 769 9.82 35.15 21.02
N ALA A 770 8.89 34.29 20.63
CA ALA A 770 7.78 34.62 19.73
C ALA A 770 6.69 35.48 20.41
N GLY A 771 6.83 35.86 21.68
CA GLY A 771 5.81 36.62 22.42
C GLY A 771 4.56 35.82 22.78
N LYS A 772 4.60 34.48 22.65
CA LYS A 772 3.49 33.56 22.94
C LYS A 772 3.85 32.58 24.07
N PRO A 773 4.13 33.06 25.30
CA PRO A 773 4.65 32.22 26.37
C PRO A 773 3.70 31.07 26.71
N VAL A 774 4.26 29.89 26.98
CA VAL A 774 3.49 28.71 27.35
C VAL A 774 3.58 28.43 28.85
N TRP A 775 2.55 27.78 29.39
CA TRP A 775 2.49 27.40 30.80
C TRP A 775 2.51 25.87 30.99
N ILE A 776 3.45 25.39 31.81
CA ILE A 776 3.52 24.00 32.27
C ILE A 776 2.81 23.87 33.63
N PRO A 777 1.73 23.07 33.72
CA PRO A 777 1.04 22.83 34.98
C PRO A 777 1.92 22.14 36.03
N LYS A 778 1.78 22.54 37.30
CA LYS A 778 2.61 22.02 38.43
C LYS A 778 2.37 20.54 38.71
N ASP A 779 1.20 20.02 38.33
CA ASP A 779 0.74 18.65 38.53
C ASP A 779 0.82 17.80 37.26
N VAL A 780 1.53 18.25 36.22
CA VAL A 780 1.70 17.49 34.97
C VAL A 780 2.43 16.14 35.18
N ALA A 781 3.31 16.05 36.17
CA ALA A 781 4.03 14.82 36.50
C ALA A 781 3.08 13.73 37.02
N GLY A 782 3.15 12.53 36.43
CA GLY A 782 2.25 11.41 36.71
C GLY A 782 1.00 11.35 35.83
N THR A 783 0.91 12.20 34.81
CA THR A 783 -0.11 12.12 33.75
C THR A 783 0.43 11.38 32.52
N CYS A 784 -0.46 10.80 31.72
CA CYS A 784 -0.13 10.09 30.48
C CYS A 784 -1.23 10.36 29.44
N CYS A 785 -0.85 10.49 28.17
CA CYS A 785 -1.76 10.61 27.03
C CYS A 785 -2.54 9.32 26.70
N ALA A 786 -2.38 8.28 27.53
CA ALA A 786 -2.97 6.96 27.44
C ALA A 786 -2.52 6.04 26.27
N THR A 787 -1.80 6.57 25.26
CA THR A 787 -1.33 5.84 24.08
C THR A 787 -0.58 4.53 24.40
N ILE A 788 0.24 4.48 25.45
CA ILE A 788 0.99 3.26 25.86
C ILE A 788 0.05 2.12 26.27
N TRP A 789 -1.09 2.44 26.88
CA TRP A 789 -2.08 1.44 27.29
C TRP A 789 -2.91 0.98 26.10
N HIS A 790 -3.28 1.94 25.24
CA HIS A 790 -4.00 1.69 24.01
C HIS A 790 -3.21 0.76 23.08
N SER A 791 -1.93 1.05 22.82
CA SER A 791 -1.10 0.24 21.93
C SER A 791 -0.90 -1.19 22.43
N LYS A 792 -0.85 -1.37 23.76
CA LYS A 792 -0.75 -2.70 24.39
C LYS A 792 -2.08 -3.44 24.50
N GLY A 793 -3.22 -2.79 24.28
CA GLY A 793 -4.55 -3.39 24.46
C GLY A 793 -5.02 -3.49 25.91
N TYR A 794 -4.50 -2.66 26.83
CA TYR A 794 -4.92 -2.61 28.24
C TYR A 794 -6.08 -1.64 28.45
N ASP A 795 -7.31 -2.13 28.34
CA ASP A 795 -8.52 -1.30 28.37
C ASP A 795 -8.73 -0.61 29.73
N ALA A 796 -8.48 -1.29 30.85
CA ALA A 796 -8.70 -0.72 32.16
C ALA A 796 -7.71 0.41 32.48
N GLY A 797 -6.44 0.21 32.12
CA GLY A 797 -5.39 1.24 32.23
C GLY A 797 -5.66 2.42 31.30
N ASN A 798 -6.07 2.14 30.06
CA ASN A 798 -6.39 3.13 29.05
C ASN A 798 -7.55 4.02 29.50
N ARG A 799 -8.68 3.43 29.94
CA ARG A 799 -9.84 4.18 30.44
C ARG A 799 -9.48 5.11 31.60
N ILE A 800 -8.67 4.66 32.56
CA ILE A 800 -8.25 5.49 33.69
C ILE A 800 -7.43 6.69 33.21
N MET A 801 -6.48 6.47 32.30
CA MET A 801 -5.62 7.55 31.81
C MET A 801 -6.32 8.51 30.87
N ALA A 802 -7.13 8.00 29.95
CA ALA A 802 -7.93 8.78 29.00
C ALA A 802 -8.82 9.79 29.73
N ASN A 803 -9.56 9.35 30.75
CA ASN A 803 -10.41 10.23 31.53
C ASN A 803 -9.59 11.23 32.36
N ARG A 804 -8.52 10.77 33.01
CA ARG A 804 -7.64 11.64 33.82
C ARG A 804 -6.98 12.74 33.00
N ILE A 805 -6.51 12.45 31.78
CA ILE A 805 -5.84 13.47 30.95
C ILE A 805 -6.83 14.51 30.45
N VAL A 806 -8.06 14.12 30.10
CA VAL A 806 -9.11 15.08 29.70
C VAL A 806 -9.52 15.98 30.87
N GLU A 807 -9.74 15.41 32.06
CA GLU A 807 -10.05 16.19 33.27
C GLU A 807 -8.94 17.18 33.62
N ALA A 808 -7.68 16.73 33.54
CA ALA A 808 -6.53 17.58 33.80
C ALA A 808 -6.40 18.69 32.74
N ALA A 809 -6.47 18.33 31.45
CA ALA A 809 -6.42 19.28 30.34
C ALA A 809 -7.53 20.33 30.44
N TRP A 810 -8.76 19.93 30.78
CA TRP A 810 -9.87 20.84 31.02
C TRP A 810 -9.56 21.87 32.11
N GLY A 811 -9.05 21.41 33.27
CA GLY A 811 -8.66 22.29 34.36
C GLY A 811 -7.50 23.23 34.01
N TRP A 812 -6.51 22.74 33.28
CA TRP A 812 -5.34 23.52 32.87
C TRP A 812 -5.71 24.60 31.85
N THR A 813 -6.49 24.24 30.84
CA THR A 813 -6.87 25.12 29.71
C THR A 813 -7.93 26.16 30.06
N ALA A 814 -8.32 26.26 31.35
CA ALA A 814 -9.43 27.11 31.81
C ALA A 814 -10.75 26.78 31.10
N GLY A 815 -11.03 25.48 30.92
CA GLY A 815 -12.23 25.00 30.24
C GLY A 815 -12.15 25.13 28.72
N GLY A 816 -11.00 24.78 28.12
CA GLY A 816 -10.80 24.81 26.67
C GLY A 816 -10.42 26.18 26.08
N GLN A 817 -10.34 27.24 26.91
CA GLN A 817 -10.02 28.59 26.44
C GLN A 817 -8.59 28.74 25.90
N LEU A 818 -7.63 27.99 26.45
CA LEU A 818 -6.26 27.92 25.95
C LEU A 818 -6.05 26.60 25.20
N PRO A 819 -5.29 26.59 24.10
CA PRO A 819 -4.91 25.34 23.45
C PRO A 819 -3.96 24.53 24.34
N LEU A 820 -4.08 23.20 24.26
CA LEU A 820 -3.18 22.23 24.86
C LEU A 820 -2.12 21.84 23.82
N VAL A 821 -0.92 22.40 23.96
CA VAL A 821 0.23 22.13 23.09
C VAL A 821 1.01 20.91 23.62
N VAL A 822 1.15 19.87 22.79
CA VAL A 822 1.73 18.57 23.17
C VAL A 822 3.04 18.31 22.41
N ASP A 823 4.12 17.97 23.11
CA ASP A 823 5.46 17.81 22.50
C ASP A 823 5.82 16.41 21.96
N ALA A 824 4.80 15.61 21.68
CA ALA A 824 4.98 14.31 21.06
C ALA A 824 3.76 13.97 20.21
N SER A 825 3.97 13.84 18.89
CA SER A 825 2.91 13.58 17.91
C SER A 825 2.00 12.40 18.23
N SER A 826 2.53 11.34 18.84
CA SER A 826 1.74 10.16 19.24
C SER A 826 0.87 10.41 20.47
N CYS A 827 1.26 11.34 21.34
CA CYS A 827 0.41 11.81 22.42
C CYS A 827 -0.61 12.83 21.92
N THR A 828 -0.26 13.66 20.93
CA THR A 828 -1.20 14.57 20.25
C THR A 828 -2.33 13.75 19.62
N LEU A 829 -2.00 12.79 18.75
CA LEU A 829 -2.97 11.86 18.14
C LEU A 829 -3.75 11.07 19.19
N GLY A 830 -3.05 10.60 20.24
CA GLY A 830 -3.66 9.88 21.35
C GLY A 830 -4.79 10.67 21.99
N ILE A 831 -4.51 11.90 22.43
CA ILE A 831 -5.48 12.76 23.11
C ILE A 831 -6.55 13.28 22.13
N ALA A 832 -6.18 13.66 20.91
CA ALA A 832 -7.10 14.22 19.92
C ALA A 832 -8.12 13.18 19.43
N GLU A 833 -7.70 11.94 19.19
CA GLU A 833 -8.54 10.95 18.51
C GLU A 833 -8.62 9.60 19.24
N GLU A 834 -7.48 8.98 19.59
CA GLU A 834 -7.48 7.56 19.96
C GLU A 834 -8.10 7.25 21.33
N VAL A 835 -8.07 8.19 22.27
CA VAL A 835 -8.65 7.99 23.61
C VAL A 835 -10.16 8.21 23.64
N VAL A 836 -10.72 8.85 22.60
CA VAL A 836 -12.14 9.22 22.54
C VAL A 836 -13.09 8.03 22.78
N PRO A 837 -12.85 6.81 22.26
CA PRO A 837 -13.68 5.64 22.58
C PRO A 837 -13.65 5.23 24.06
N TYR A 838 -12.65 5.64 24.83
CA TYR A 838 -12.43 5.26 26.23
C TYR A 838 -12.92 6.30 27.25
N LEU A 839 -13.39 7.46 26.79
CA LEU A 839 -13.92 8.52 27.65
C LEU A 839 -15.31 8.17 28.21
N SER A 840 -15.56 8.59 29.46
CA SER A 840 -16.91 8.71 29.99
C SER A 840 -17.73 9.71 29.16
N GLU A 841 -19.06 9.66 29.30
CA GLU A 841 -19.94 10.60 28.60
C GLU A 841 -19.61 12.06 28.95
N ASP A 842 -19.42 12.35 30.24
CA ASP A 842 -19.03 13.68 30.72
C ASP A 842 -17.69 14.14 30.13
N ASN A 843 -16.66 13.29 30.18
CA ASN A 843 -15.35 13.65 29.64
C ASN A 843 -15.35 13.74 28.12
N ARG A 844 -16.23 13.02 27.41
CA ARG A 844 -16.42 13.21 25.97
C ARG A 844 -16.99 14.59 25.68
N ALA A 845 -17.88 15.11 26.52
CA ALA A 845 -18.39 16.47 26.38
C ALA A 845 -17.27 17.51 26.62
N LEU A 846 -16.44 17.33 27.66
CA LEU A 846 -15.29 18.20 27.91
C LEU A 846 -14.27 18.16 26.77
N HIS A 847 -13.97 16.98 26.25
CA HIS A 847 -12.98 16.78 25.19
C HIS A 847 -13.34 17.52 23.89
N ARG A 848 -14.63 17.58 23.51
CA ARG A 848 -15.08 18.32 22.31
C ARG A 848 -14.76 19.81 22.36
N GLU A 849 -14.64 20.37 23.55
CA GLU A 849 -14.34 21.79 23.79
C GLU A 849 -12.82 22.04 23.96
N LEU A 850 -11.99 20.98 23.97
CA LEU A 850 -10.54 21.13 24.03
C LEU A 850 -9.96 21.34 22.63
N THR A 851 -9.03 22.29 22.52
CA THR A 851 -8.14 22.40 21.35
C THR A 851 -6.82 21.73 21.68
N VAL A 852 -6.51 20.61 21.03
CA VAL A 852 -5.27 19.85 21.21
C VAL A 852 -4.40 20.07 19.98
N VAL A 853 -3.16 20.53 20.18
CA VAL A 853 -2.26 20.94 19.08
C VAL A 853 -0.90 20.29 19.27
N ASP A 854 -0.30 19.77 18.20
CA ASP A 854 1.09 19.32 18.26
C ASP A 854 2.04 20.50 18.42
N SER A 855 3.10 20.35 19.21
CA SER A 855 4.10 21.39 19.41
C SER A 855 4.77 21.86 18.12
N LEU A 856 4.92 20.99 17.12
CA LEU A 856 5.47 21.36 15.81
C LEU A 856 4.46 22.14 14.97
N VAL A 857 3.18 21.80 15.04
CA VAL A 857 2.11 22.57 14.37
C VAL A 857 2.04 23.96 15.00
N TRP A 858 1.97 24.03 16.33
CA TRP A 858 2.04 25.28 17.07
C TRP A 858 3.28 26.09 16.70
N ALA A 859 4.45 25.45 16.59
CA ALA A 859 5.67 26.15 16.20
C ALA A 859 5.63 26.65 14.75
N ALA A 860 5.13 25.86 13.81
CA ALA A 860 5.07 26.24 12.40
C ALA A 860 4.08 27.38 12.14
N GLU A 861 2.89 27.29 12.75
CA GLU A 861 1.78 28.19 12.45
C GLU A 861 1.76 29.42 13.35
N GLU A 862 2.15 29.27 14.63
CA GLU A 862 1.96 30.32 15.62
C GLU A 862 3.28 30.96 16.06
N LEU A 863 4.39 30.21 16.10
CA LEU A 863 5.67 30.75 16.59
C LEU A 863 6.55 31.27 15.46
N LEU A 864 6.77 30.47 14.42
CA LEU A 864 7.69 30.75 13.32
C LEU A 864 7.43 32.11 12.65
N PRO A 865 6.17 32.57 12.40
CA PRO A 865 5.93 33.89 11.82
C PRO A 865 6.43 35.06 12.67
N GLU A 866 6.56 34.88 13.99
CA GLU A 866 7.00 35.91 14.95
C GLU A 866 8.49 35.80 15.29
N LEU A 867 9.20 34.79 14.74
CA LEU A 867 10.59 34.52 15.04
C LEU A 867 11.52 35.06 13.95
N THR A 868 12.69 35.53 14.35
CA THR A 868 13.79 35.80 13.43
C THR A 868 14.74 34.61 13.41
N VAL A 869 14.97 34.04 12.23
CA VAL A 869 15.98 33.00 12.00
C VAL A 869 17.34 33.69 11.80
N PHE A 870 18.32 33.37 12.65
CA PHE A 870 19.67 33.95 12.62
C PHE A 870 20.71 33.04 11.98
N ARG A 871 20.46 31.72 11.95
CA ARG A 871 21.34 30.72 11.35
C ARG A 871 20.54 29.53 10.81
N THR A 872 21.07 28.90 9.79
CA THR A 872 20.61 27.62 9.25
C THR A 872 21.75 26.61 9.28
N VAL A 873 21.42 25.33 9.32
CA VAL A 873 22.36 24.25 8.97
C VAL A 873 22.38 24.05 7.46
N GLY A 874 23.43 23.43 6.90
CA GLY A 874 23.50 23.24 5.45
C GLY A 874 22.44 22.26 4.94
N SER A 875 22.18 21.19 5.69
CA SER A 875 21.26 20.13 5.28
C SER A 875 20.54 19.47 6.45
N ALA A 876 19.27 19.11 6.25
CA ALA A 876 18.49 18.33 7.19
C ALA A 876 17.76 17.18 6.50
N VAL A 877 17.75 16.01 7.15
CA VAL A 877 16.88 14.90 6.79
C VAL A 877 15.74 14.77 7.80
N VAL A 878 14.52 14.54 7.32
CA VAL A 878 13.31 14.54 8.11
C VAL A 878 12.66 13.16 8.06
N HIS A 879 12.34 12.60 9.23
CA HIS A 879 11.48 11.43 9.38
C HIS A 879 10.08 11.87 9.87
N PRO A 880 9.08 11.93 8.97
CA PRO A 880 7.69 12.12 9.34
C PRO A 880 7.19 10.95 10.19
N THR A 881 6.46 11.24 11.26
CA THR A 881 5.94 10.19 12.14
C THR A 881 4.56 9.73 11.68
N CYS A 882 4.24 8.45 11.86
CA CYS A 882 2.92 7.91 11.54
C CYS A 882 1.77 8.69 12.21
N SER A 883 1.99 9.27 13.40
CA SER A 883 0.98 10.09 14.06
C SER A 883 0.72 11.42 13.34
N MET A 884 1.74 12.02 12.72
CA MET A 884 1.56 13.23 11.92
C MET A 884 0.84 12.95 10.60
N GLU A 885 1.02 11.75 10.03
CA GLU A 885 0.24 11.31 8.85
C GLU A 885 -1.26 11.24 9.17
N HIS A 886 -1.64 10.69 10.34
CA HIS A 886 -3.04 10.65 10.76
C HIS A 886 -3.62 12.05 11.03
N LEU A 887 -2.82 12.93 11.65
CA LEU A 887 -3.24 14.30 11.96
C LEU A 887 -3.25 15.24 10.74
N GLY A 888 -2.52 14.89 9.66
CA GLY A 888 -2.34 15.74 8.49
C GLY A 888 -1.25 16.81 8.64
N ASP A 889 -0.31 16.62 9.58
CA ASP A 889 0.63 17.65 10.05
C ASP A 889 2.02 17.60 9.41
N VAL A 890 2.26 16.67 8.48
CA VAL A 890 3.60 16.46 7.88
C VAL A 890 4.15 17.73 7.21
N GLY A 891 3.26 18.55 6.62
CA GLY A 891 3.63 19.82 6.01
C GLY A 891 4.26 20.80 7.00
N GLN A 892 3.75 20.84 8.24
CA GLN A 892 4.23 21.72 9.31
C GLN A 892 5.61 21.29 9.81
N LEU A 893 5.86 19.97 9.94
CA LEU A 893 7.21 19.46 10.24
C LEU A 893 8.22 19.88 9.16
N ARG A 894 7.83 19.75 7.89
CA ARG A 894 8.68 20.15 6.77
C ARG A 894 8.95 21.66 6.77
N ALA A 895 7.93 22.49 6.97
CA ALA A 895 8.08 23.94 7.03
C ALA A 895 9.06 24.39 8.13
N LEU A 896 9.02 23.73 9.29
CA LEU A 896 9.99 23.98 10.36
C LEU A 896 11.41 23.58 9.98
N ALA A 897 11.57 22.42 9.34
CA ALA A 897 12.88 21.99 8.86
C ALA A 897 13.45 22.97 7.82
N GLU A 898 12.61 23.46 6.89
CA GLU A 898 13.00 24.42 5.84
C GLU A 898 13.35 25.79 6.43
N ALA A 899 12.75 26.18 7.55
CA ALA A 899 13.16 27.37 8.29
C ALA A 899 14.53 27.23 8.97
N CYS A 900 15.02 26.01 9.16
CA CYS A 900 16.22 25.71 9.93
C CYS A 900 17.40 25.22 9.09
N ALA A 901 17.18 24.82 7.83
CA ALA A 901 18.19 24.23 6.96
C ALA A 901 18.11 24.77 5.53
N ASP A 902 19.25 24.91 4.85
CA ASP A 902 19.31 25.37 3.47
C ASP A 902 18.74 24.31 2.49
N GLU A 903 18.95 23.02 2.81
CA GLU A 903 18.37 21.88 2.11
C GLU A 903 17.62 20.96 3.07
N VAL A 904 16.38 20.59 2.72
CA VAL A 904 15.58 19.60 3.47
C VAL A 904 15.22 18.43 2.58
N VAL A 905 15.49 17.23 3.08
CA VAL A 905 15.09 15.98 2.43
C VAL A 905 14.18 15.17 3.33
N VAL A 906 13.04 14.78 2.77
CA VAL A 906 12.24 13.66 3.26
C VAL A 906 12.65 12.45 2.42
N PRO A 907 13.16 11.37 3.03
CA PRO A 907 13.46 10.14 2.31
C PRO A 907 12.21 9.64 1.58
N ASP A 908 12.38 9.16 0.36
CA ASP A 908 11.26 8.63 -0.42
C ASP A 908 10.70 7.32 0.19
N ASP A 909 11.54 6.55 0.90
CA ASP A 909 11.13 5.35 1.65
C ASP A 909 10.75 5.66 3.11
N ALA A 910 10.50 6.92 3.46
CA ALA A 910 10.08 7.29 4.81
C ALA A 910 8.75 6.63 5.19
N GLY A 911 8.72 6.00 6.37
CA GLY A 911 7.58 5.21 6.82
C GLY A 911 7.44 5.13 8.34
N CYS A 912 6.86 4.05 8.86
CA CYS A 912 6.74 3.85 10.29
C CYS A 912 8.06 3.32 10.89
N CYS A 913 8.61 3.99 11.90
CA CYS A 913 9.77 3.49 12.68
C CYS A 913 9.49 2.19 13.50
N ALA A 914 8.23 1.74 13.49
CA ALA A 914 7.69 0.59 14.21
C ALA A 914 7.89 0.56 15.73
N PHE A 915 8.21 1.71 16.33
CA PHE A 915 8.41 1.81 17.77
C PHE A 915 7.10 1.84 18.55
N ALA A 916 6.06 2.49 18.01
CA ALA A 916 4.67 2.51 18.49
C ALA A 916 4.50 2.44 20.03
N GLY A 917 5.09 3.39 20.74
CA GLY A 917 5.26 3.32 22.19
C GLY A 917 6.56 2.63 22.54
N ASP A 918 6.52 1.44 23.11
CA ASP A 918 7.70 0.63 23.46
C ASP A 918 7.84 -0.64 22.61
N ARG A 919 7.07 -0.76 21.51
CA ARG A 919 7.07 -1.94 20.64
C ARG A 919 8.44 -2.25 20.05
N GLY A 920 9.19 -1.23 19.63
CA GLY A 920 10.56 -1.40 19.11
C GLY A 920 11.56 -1.90 20.16
N MET A 921 11.27 -1.74 21.46
CA MET A 921 12.04 -2.35 22.54
C MET A 921 11.62 -3.80 22.81
N LEU A 922 10.42 -4.19 22.36
CA LEU A 922 9.85 -5.51 22.53
C LEU A 922 10.07 -6.40 21.31
N HIS A 923 10.13 -5.87 20.09
CA HIS A 923 10.29 -6.62 18.85
C HIS A 923 11.24 -5.84 17.96
N LYS A 924 12.53 -5.97 18.23
CA LYS A 924 13.57 -5.16 17.59
C LYS A 924 13.67 -5.44 16.09
N GLU A 925 13.43 -6.69 15.71
CA GLU A 925 13.36 -7.18 14.34
C GLU A 925 12.29 -6.46 13.52
N LEU A 926 11.24 -5.95 14.17
CA LEU A 926 10.21 -5.16 13.50
C LEU A 926 10.74 -3.77 13.15
N THR A 927 11.42 -3.09 14.06
CA THR A 927 12.09 -1.81 13.76
C THR A 927 13.17 -1.98 12.71
N ASP A 928 14.00 -3.03 12.82
CA ASP A 928 15.07 -3.31 11.87
C ASP A 928 14.49 -3.56 10.46
N SER A 929 13.38 -4.30 10.33
CA SER A 929 12.70 -4.50 9.05
C SER A 929 12.03 -3.22 8.52
N ALA A 930 11.31 -2.48 9.37
CA ALA A 930 10.50 -1.34 8.94
C ALA A 930 11.33 -0.15 8.46
N THR A 931 12.53 0.01 9.01
CA THR A 931 13.40 1.16 8.76
C THR A 931 14.53 0.88 7.77
N ALA A 932 14.71 -0.37 7.33
CA ALA A 932 15.86 -0.78 6.50
C ALA A 932 16.01 0.06 5.22
N LYS A 933 14.92 0.29 4.48
CA LYS A 933 14.91 1.04 3.21
C LYS A 933 15.23 2.51 3.43
N GLU A 934 14.52 3.16 4.36
CA GLU A 934 14.78 4.54 4.76
C GLU A 934 16.22 4.74 5.25
N ALA A 935 16.72 3.85 6.11
CA ALA A 935 18.07 3.94 6.63
C ALA A 935 19.15 3.77 5.54
N ALA A 936 18.92 2.89 4.57
CA ALA A 936 19.81 2.74 3.42
C ALA A 936 19.83 4.02 2.56
N GLU A 937 18.67 4.63 2.29
CA GLU A 937 18.56 5.91 1.56
C GLU A 937 19.26 7.05 2.29
N VAL A 938 19.00 7.20 3.60
CA VAL A 938 19.64 8.21 4.45
C VAL A 938 21.16 8.02 4.48
N GLY A 939 21.64 6.77 4.48
CA GLY A 939 23.06 6.43 4.49
C GLY A 939 23.84 6.78 3.22
N LEU A 940 23.16 7.12 2.11
CA LEU A 940 23.81 7.48 0.83
C LEU A 940 24.59 8.80 0.89
N ARG A 941 24.26 9.70 1.83
CA ARG A 941 25.01 10.94 2.06
C ARG A 941 24.92 11.40 3.51
N ALA A 942 25.78 12.34 3.90
CA ALA A 942 25.72 12.95 5.22
C ALA A 942 24.73 14.12 5.26
N TYR A 943 24.09 14.30 6.42
CA TYR A 943 23.22 15.43 6.74
C TYR A 943 23.71 16.11 8.04
N ASP A 944 23.56 17.43 8.13
CA ASP A 944 23.96 18.19 9.33
C ASP A 944 22.95 18.02 10.48
N ALA A 945 21.67 17.80 10.15
CA ALA A 945 20.60 17.55 11.12
C ALA A 945 19.72 16.37 10.71
N HIS A 946 19.28 15.60 11.72
CA HIS A 946 18.33 14.50 11.56
C HIS A 946 17.12 14.81 12.45
N LEU A 947 15.97 15.04 11.82
CA LEU A 947 14.82 15.66 12.47
C LEU A 947 13.61 14.72 12.48
N SER A 948 12.87 14.74 13.59
CA SER A 948 11.57 14.06 13.71
C SER A 948 10.64 14.83 14.68
N ALA A 949 9.53 14.22 15.06
CA ALA A 949 8.47 14.82 15.88
C ALA A 949 8.16 14.07 17.18
N ASN A 950 8.90 13.00 17.47
CA ASN A 950 8.55 12.09 18.55
C ASN A 950 9.76 11.35 19.09
N ARG A 951 9.98 11.44 20.41
CA ARG A 951 11.05 10.74 21.13
C ARG A 951 11.18 9.26 20.76
N MET A 952 10.07 8.55 20.59
CA MET A 952 10.14 7.11 20.29
C MET A 952 10.57 6.84 18.85
N CYS A 953 10.21 7.74 17.91
CA CYS A 953 10.68 7.67 16.53
C CYS A 953 12.16 8.08 16.46
N GLU A 954 12.57 9.10 17.22
CA GLU A 954 13.98 9.51 17.35
C GLU A 954 14.87 8.32 17.74
N ILE A 955 14.48 7.55 18.77
CA ILE A 955 15.22 6.35 19.21
C ILE A 955 15.25 5.28 18.12
N GLY A 956 14.11 5.02 17.47
CA GLY A 956 14.01 4.02 16.40
C GLY A 956 14.90 4.36 15.20
N MET A 957 14.87 5.61 14.76
CA MET A 957 15.66 6.08 13.62
C MET A 957 17.14 6.22 13.94
N GLU A 958 17.51 6.59 15.17
CA GLU A 958 18.90 6.58 15.60
C GLU A 958 19.49 5.18 15.60
N ARG A 959 18.72 4.18 16.03
CA ARG A 959 19.11 2.78 15.91
C ARG A 959 19.30 2.35 14.45
N ALA A 960 18.39 2.74 13.57
CA ALA A 960 18.40 2.33 12.17
C ALA A 960 19.54 2.96 11.37
N THR A 961 19.78 4.26 11.58
CA THR A 961 20.72 5.08 10.79
C THR A 961 22.09 5.24 11.45
N GLY A 962 22.19 4.99 12.76
CA GLY A 962 23.35 5.33 13.57
C GLY A 962 23.57 6.84 13.76
N LYS A 963 22.56 7.67 13.49
CA LYS A 963 22.63 9.14 13.58
C LYS A 963 21.63 9.66 14.63
N PRO A 964 21.99 10.64 15.46
CA PRO A 964 21.10 11.16 16.49
C PRO A 964 19.95 11.95 15.88
N TYR A 965 18.73 11.41 15.95
CA TYR A 965 17.51 12.11 15.57
C TYR A 965 17.01 12.97 16.72
N ARG A 966 16.58 14.21 16.43
CA ARG A 966 16.02 15.14 17.41
C ARG A 966 14.76 15.83 16.91
N SER A 967 13.97 16.40 17.82
CA SER A 967 12.82 17.21 17.45
C SER A 967 13.23 18.43 16.62
N ALA A 968 12.50 18.73 15.54
CA ALA A 968 12.70 19.96 14.75
C ALA A 968 12.58 21.25 15.59
N LEU A 969 11.88 21.21 16.73
CA LEU A 969 11.81 22.32 17.69
C LEU A 969 13.13 22.64 18.36
N ILE A 970 14.00 21.64 18.59
CA ILE A 970 15.35 21.87 19.12
C ILE A 970 16.17 22.63 18.08
N GLU A 971 16.05 22.26 16.80
CA GLU A 971 16.73 22.97 15.73
C GLU A 971 16.18 24.38 15.53
N LEU A 972 14.86 24.57 15.64
CA LEU A 972 14.26 25.90 15.62
C LEU A 972 14.76 26.78 16.77
N GLU A 973 14.93 26.22 17.97
CA GLU A 973 15.51 26.95 19.09
C GLU A 973 16.91 27.45 18.76
N HIS A 974 17.74 26.57 18.20
CA HIS A 974 19.08 26.86 17.74
C HIS A 974 19.08 27.93 16.65
N ALA A 975 18.26 27.78 15.60
CA ALA A 975 18.19 28.64 14.43
C ALA A 975 17.79 30.08 14.81
N THR A 976 16.90 30.22 15.79
CA THR A 976 16.34 31.51 16.22
C THR A 976 17.06 32.13 17.41
N ARG A 977 18.13 31.50 17.93
CA ARG A 977 18.88 32.03 19.08
C ARG A 977 19.73 33.21 18.63
N PRO A 978 19.57 34.41 19.22
CA PRO A 978 20.40 35.54 18.88
C PRO A 978 21.87 35.18 19.07
N THR A 979 22.67 35.29 18.02
CA THR A 979 24.11 35.13 18.10
C THR A 979 24.68 36.35 18.81
N VAL A 980 25.30 36.15 19.98
CA VAL A 980 26.08 37.22 20.62
C VAL A 980 27.25 37.51 19.67
N ARG A 981 27.25 38.69 19.06
CA ARG A 981 28.41 39.21 18.35
C ARG A 981 29.48 39.66 19.34
#